data_AF-A0A3M6UKX6-F1
#
_entry.id   AF-A0A3M6UKX6-F1
#
_cell.length_a   1.000
_cell.length_b   1.000
_cell.length_c   1.000
_cell.angle_alpha   90.00
_cell.angle_beta   90.00
_cell.angle_gamma   90.00
#
_symmetry.space_group_name_H-M   'P 1'
#
loop_
_entity.id
_entity.type
_entity.pdbx_description
1 polymer ?
#
loop_
_entity_poly.entity_id
_entity_poly.type
_entity_poly.pdbx_seq_one_letter_code
_entity_poly.pdbx_strand_id
1 'polypeptide(L)'
;MLDVSRNYLKVTMSAEREFALSSKATRPDKAGQELIVKYYGQPGRVEDRKCSGTRHPDICSYQRTDSGEINVSCDAKVCGSSDIQMASVDPQMGKSVTNWNTLSKDRLTASVQEAVKTNQERGFDFLFLRCGSNLQVFSFPPIFKKVEDGKTRSNINVNVIMLDSISRPHFYRTMPRVVGAFKKINEDANIKARALDFELDQSIGQQTFENIRPFFSGVLKVLQAATISVAMVFGSQVVFCFADDNEISASGENTKAPIGMGVLYGAFQKAGYQTLFQEDLCWYDIWGSLLTNNQKRAVPSGDAEFKSRWKEILEKEEQKTTDHFGLTHFSCTVLHYVLKRTNHYDYPSQVCFNGQFYSWYFMDYITKVYTALQQDEKAKPLVSYMHFNTAHETTGKRMINLDANMAKFFIDMASFSNTLTVIFSDHGHKMTPFSYTPEGRRELFDPVFFMIVPDGVADKLGPERMGALETNQKRMFMLYDVHNAFMSLHNPQTRNSRDYLVTGIFSEIPANRTCADLFMLPLTRCKCEGFDEEGHIKDDAEDHKWLAEAAVGYMNDAIQRQYEKEDKDSKKNQGYGNCERLVGKSFTDVVKRFQGEFILTTMDVHVVPPNGYQEDEIYKVSVKQYSKPRQGVFFLSFVRVTKYNKFVTCQDKSVDIKLCACAKNQTSNNTKNGVLLENGVPRGMFGAETKVKNLDSNCLLFLRRDFGTFSFTLEVTNVCTDRTYKFSMTGSMDQRIFSTALPINRVLPPKTFFFLTSVFKYLSKVNQALNLRASIQVKKDGSSEFSSLGTVSVS
;
A
#
# COMPACT_ATOMS: atom_id res chain seq x y z
N MET A 1 6.18 -23.20 -59.18
CA MET A 1 5.31 -23.85 -58.18
C MET A 1 4.86 -22.77 -57.21
N LEU A 2 3.68 -22.22 -57.49
CA LEU A 2 3.00 -21.18 -56.73
C LEU A 2 1.72 -21.85 -56.21
N ASP A 3 1.51 -21.88 -54.91
CA ASP A 3 0.18 -22.08 -54.34
C ASP A 3 0.08 -21.36 -52.99
N VAL A 4 -0.61 -20.22 -53.00
CA VAL A 4 -1.02 -19.47 -51.81
C VAL A 4 -2.48 -19.09 -52.07
N SER A 5 -3.42 -19.88 -51.54
CA SER A 5 -4.81 -19.45 -51.33
C SER A 5 -5.56 -20.39 -50.38
N ARG A 6 -6.54 -19.82 -49.67
CA ARG A 6 -7.58 -20.40 -48.77
C ARG A 6 -7.22 -20.37 -47.27
N ASN A 7 -7.97 -19.75 -46.36
CA ASN A 7 -9.40 -19.41 -46.34
C ASN A 7 -9.72 -18.19 -45.45
N TYR A 8 -10.57 -17.32 -45.97
CA TYR A 8 -11.52 -16.47 -45.25
C TYR A 8 -12.88 -17.16 -45.26
N LEU A 9 -13.54 -17.35 -44.11
CA LEU A 9 -15.01 -17.48 -43.96
C LEU A 9 -15.34 -17.32 -42.46
N LYS A 10 -15.84 -16.14 -42.06
CA LYS A 10 -17.27 -15.84 -41.86
C LYS A 10 -17.94 -16.74 -40.81
N VAL A 11 -18.16 -16.17 -39.63
CA VAL A 11 -19.38 -16.41 -38.86
C VAL A 11 -19.95 -15.04 -38.51
N THR A 12 -21.11 -14.71 -39.09
CA THR A 12 -21.94 -13.59 -38.68
C THR A 12 -23.35 -14.10 -38.42
N MET A 13 -23.91 -13.62 -37.29
CA MET A 13 -25.33 -13.46 -36.92
C MET A 13 -26.06 -14.60 -36.19
N SER A 14 -26.22 -14.42 -34.87
CA SER A 14 -27.53 -14.00 -34.32
C SER A 14 -27.32 -13.00 -33.18
N ALA A 15 -28.22 -12.03 -33.08
CA ALA A 15 -28.09 -10.83 -32.27
C ALA A 15 -28.47 -11.05 -30.79
N GLU A 16 -27.50 -10.86 -29.91
CA GLU A 16 -27.59 -10.04 -28.70
C GLU A 16 -26.26 -9.29 -28.63
N ARG A 17 -26.27 -7.96 -28.83
CA ARG A 17 -25.08 -7.13 -28.63
C ARG A 17 -24.83 -6.99 -27.13
N GLU A 18 -24.30 -8.03 -26.50
CA GLU A 18 -23.48 -7.83 -25.31
C GLU A 18 -22.19 -7.13 -25.78
N PHE A 19 -22.01 -5.88 -25.37
CA PHE A 19 -20.68 -5.28 -25.40
C PHE A 19 -19.79 -6.14 -24.50
N ALA A 20 -18.99 -7.04 -25.10
CA ALA A 20 -18.04 -7.86 -24.36
C ALA A 20 -17.16 -6.93 -23.49
N LEU A 21 -17.19 -7.13 -22.18
CA LEU A 21 -16.33 -6.42 -21.24
C LEU A 21 -14.87 -6.61 -21.65
N SER A 22 -14.11 -5.52 -21.74
CA SER A 22 -12.68 -5.56 -22.07
C SER A 22 -11.85 -6.25 -20.99
N SER A 23 -12.38 -6.34 -19.77
CA SER A 23 -11.74 -6.92 -18.60
C SER A 23 -12.59 -8.04 -18.00
N LYS A 24 -11.93 -9.17 -17.68
CA LYS A 24 -12.48 -10.24 -16.85
C LYS A 24 -11.54 -10.48 -15.68
N ALA A 25 -12.08 -10.70 -14.50
CA ALA A 25 -11.28 -11.01 -13.32
C ALA A 25 -10.57 -12.36 -13.50
N THR A 26 -9.29 -12.40 -13.13
CA THR A 26 -8.47 -13.61 -13.17
C THR A 26 -9.05 -14.71 -12.26
N ARG A 27 -9.01 -15.96 -12.71
CA ARG A 27 -9.43 -17.12 -11.92
C ARG A 27 -8.22 -18.02 -11.62
N PRO A 28 -8.15 -18.61 -10.41
CA PRO A 28 -7.08 -19.54 -10.08
C PRO A 28 -7.18 -20.79 -10.98
N ASP A 29 -6.05 -21.17 -11.57
CA ASP A 29 -5.89 -22.46 -12.23
C ASP A 29 -5.89 -23.60 -11.21
N LYS A 30 -5.72 -24.85 -11.68
CA LYS A 30 -5.73 -26.03 -10.79
C LYS A 30 -4.63 -25.96 -9.72
N ALA A 31 -3.43 -25.49 -10.06
CA ALA A 31 -2.33 -25.39 -9.11
C ALA A 31 -2.60 -24.28 -8.07
N GLY A 32 -3.15 -23.15 -8.51
CA GLY A 32 -3.63 -22.08 -7.64
C GLY A 32 -4.70 -22.57 -6.66
N GLN A 33 -5.67 -23.36 -7.12
CA GLN A 33 -6.71 -23.95 -6.27
C GLN A 33 -6.12 -24.91 -5.22
N GLU A 34 -5.16 -25.77 -5.61
CA GLU A 34 -4.47 -26.66 -4.67
C GLU A 34 -3.70 -25.88 -3.60
N LEU A 35 -3.03 -24.78 -3.97
CA LEU A 35 -2.38 -23.87 -3.02
C LEU A 35 -3.40 -23.23 -2.06
N ILE A 36 -4.52 -22.72 -2.58
CA ILE A 36 -5.58 -22.13 -1.76
C ILE A 36 -6.08 -23.14 -0.71
N VAL A 37 -6.37 -24.38 -1.12
CA VAL A 37 -6.83 -25.45 -0.22
C VAL A 37 -5.74 -25.79 0.80
N LYS A 38 -4.47 -25.85 0.39
CA LYS A 38 -3.34 -26.13 1.29
C LYS A 38 -3.20 -25.10 2.40
N TYR A 39 -3.32 -23.80 2.11
CA TYR A 39 -3.12 -22.74 3.10
C TYR A 39 -4.40 -22.44 3.92
N TYR A 40 -5.55 -22.39 3.26
CA TYR A 40 -6.79 -21.92 3.87
C TYR A 40 -7.80 -23.02 4.19
N GLY A 41 -7.65 -24.21 3.60
CA GLY A 41 -8.63 -25.29 3.68
C GLY A 41 -9.69 -25.22 2.58
N GLN A 42 -10.70 -26.08 2.67
CA GLN A 42 -11.78 -26.13 1.68
C GLN A 42 -12.63 -24.84 1.71
N PRO A 43 -12.88 -24.19 0.56
CA PRO A 43 -13.76 -23.03 0.47
C PRO A 43 -15.19 -23.33 0.96
N GLY A 44 -15.88 -22.30 1.45
CA GLY A 44 -17.29 -22.40 1.84
C GLY A 44 -17.56 -23.05 3.19
N ARG A 45 -16.52 -23.48 3.92
CA ARG A 45 -16.67 -23.97 5.29
C ARG A 45 -17.01 -22.80 6.22
N VAL A 46 -18.20 -22.85 6.80
CA VAL A 46 -18.62 -21.95 7.86
C VAL A 46 -17.95 -22.39 9.17
N GLU A 47 -17.07 -21.56 9.73
CA GLU A 47 -16.44 -21.79 11.03
C GLU A 47 -17.15 -20.98 12.12
N ASP A 48 -17.51 -21.62 13.24
CA ASP A 48 -18.01 -20.94 14.44
C ASP A 48 -16.85 -20.68 15.40
N ARG A 49 -16.38 -19.42 15.43
CA ARG A 49 -15.38 -18.97 16.40
C ARG A 49 -16.03 -18.15 17.50
N LYS A 50 -15.61 -18.38 18.73
CA LYS A 50 -16.02 -17.62 19.91
C LYS A 50 -14.79 -17.29 20.75
N CYS A 51 -14.84 -16.17 21.45
CA CYS A 51 -13.86 -15.87 22.49
C CYS A 51 -14.01 -16.84 23.65
N SER A 52 -12.89 -17.37 24.15
CA SER A 52 -12.85 -18.33 25.26
C SER A 52 -13.15 -17.70 26.63
N GLY A 53 -13.06 -16.37 26.75
CA GLY A 53 -13.31 -15.65 28.00
C GLY A 53 -14.80 -15.51 28.34
N THR A 54 -15.12 -15.53 29.63
CA THR A 54 -16.47 -15.29 30.15
C THR A 54 -16.89 -13.84 29.88
N ARG A 55 -18.05 -13.63 29.25
CA ARG A 55 -18.68 -12.31 29.15
C ARG A 55 -19.32 -11.97 30.50
N HIS A 56 -18.86 -10.92 31.15
CA HIS A 56 -19.49 -10.41 32.35
C HIS A 56 -20.72 -9.56 32.00
N PRO A 57 -21.76 -9.52 32.86
CA PRO A 57 -22.84 -8.55 32.72
C PRO A 57 -22.29 -7.12 32.68
N ASP A 58 -22.92 -6.24 31.90
CA ASP A 58 -22.49 -4.86 31.77
C ASP A 58 -22.71 -4.11 33.10
N ILE A 59 -21.68 -3.41 33.59
CA ILE A 59 -21.75 -2.65 34.86
C ILE A 59 -22.74 -1.48 34.72
N CYS A 60 -22.75 -0.84 33.55
CA CYS A 60 -23.62 0.27 33.22
C CYS A 60 -24.19 0.11 31.81
N SER A 61 -25.41 0.60 31.64
CA SER A 61 -26.14 0.72 30.38
C SER A 61 -26.71 2.14 30.27
N TYR A 62 -27.23 2.51 29.10
CA TYR A 62 -27.96 3.76 28.95
C TYR A 62 -29.23 3.58 28.12
N GLN A 63 -30.16 4.50 28.33
CA GLN A 63 -31.30 4.75 27.47
C GLN A 63 -31.25 6.19 26.98
N ARG A 64 -31.78 6.47 25.79
CA ARG A 64 -31.96 7.85 25.34
C ARG A 64 -33.37 8.33 25.66
N THR A 65 -33.45 9.57 26.11
CA THR A 65 -34.73 10.30 26.22
C THR A 65 -35.16 10.79 24.85
N ASP A 66 -36.43 11.20 24.73
CA ASP A 66 -36.96 11.83 23.51
C ASP A 66 -36.24 13.15 23.17
N SER A 67 -35.66 13.83 24.17
CA SER A 67 -34.81 15.01 23.99
C SER A 67 -33.40 14.68 23.46
N GLY A 68 -33.07 13.39 23.35
CA GLY A 68 -31.79 12.89 22.87
C GLY A 68 -30.70 12.80 23.93
N GLU A 69 -31.02 13.10 25.20
CA GLU A 69 -30.11 12.99 26.34
C GLU A 69 -29.89 11.51 26.71
N ILE A 70 -28.72 11.22 27.27
CA ILE A 70 -28.36 9.88 27.72
C ILE A 70 -28.72 9.76 29.19
N ASN A 71 -29.57 8.80 29.54
CA ASN A 71 -29.88 8.44 30.92
C ASN A 71 -29.19 7.11 31.27
N VAL A 72 -28.23 7.17 32.19
CA VAL A 72 -27.39 6.03 32.58
C VAL A 72 -28.07 5.22 33.69
N SER A 73 -27.92 3.90 33.63
CA SER A 73 -28.29 2.98 34.71
C SER A 73 -27.14 2.01 34.98
N CYS A 74 -26.72 1.91 36.24
CA CYS A 74 -25.62 1.04 36.65
C CYS A 74 -26.04 0.09 37.78
N ASP A 75 -25.51 -1.14 37.76
CA ASP A 75 -25.74 -2.14 38.80
C ASP A 75 -24.44 -2.51 39.51
N ALA A 76 -24.27 -2.01 40.75
CA ALA A 76 -23.10 -2.29 41.56
C ALA A 76 -22.98 -3.78 41.95
N LYS A 77 -24.07 -4.56 41.90
CA LYS A 77 -24.06 -6.01 42.24
C LYS A 77 -23.19 -6.81 41.28
N VAL A 78 -23.04 -6.35 40.04
CA VAL A 78 -22.14 -6.95 39.02
C VAL A 78 -20.71 -7.09 39.55
N CYS A 79 -20.28 -6.17 40.41
CA CYS A 79 -18.92 -6.12 40.95
C CYS A 79 -18.77 -6.78 42.34
N GLY A 80 -19.86 -7.27 42.94
CA GLY A 80 -19.85 -7.89 44.26
C GLY A 80 -19.20 -7.00 45.33
N SER A 81 -18.22 -7.54 46.06
CA SER A 81 -17.46 -6.79 47.06
C SER A 81 -16.38 -5.88 46.46
N SER A 82 -15.99 -6.06 45.21
CA SER A 82 -14.89 -5.28 44.59
C SER A 82 -15.25 -3.82 44.43
N ASP A 83 -14.24 -2.96 44.59
CA ASP A 83 -14.35 -1.54 44.27
C ASP A 83 -14.54 -1.34 42.77
N ILE A 84 -15.40 -0.37 42.43
CA ILE A 84 -15.66 0.02 41.05
C ILE A 84 -14.80 1.23 40.75
N GLN A 85 -14.04 1.17 39.66
CA GLN A 85 -13.19 2.25 39.23
C GLN A 85 -13.50 2.66 37.80
N MET A 86 -13.33 3.94 37.52
CA MET A 86 -13.59 4.54 36.22
C MET A 86 -12.36 5.27 35.70
N ALA A 87 -12.12 5.19 34.39
CA ALA A 87 -11.11 5.97 33.70
C ALA A 87 -11.67 6.51 32.37
N SER A 88 -11.26 7.74 32.04
CA SER A 88 -11.58 8.41 30.79
C SER A 88 -10.29 8.75 30.04
N VAL A 89 -10.43 9.13 28.77
CA VAL A 89 -9.31 9.66 28.00
C VAL A 89 -8.85 11.00 28.56
N ASP A 90 -7.54 11.13 28.76
CA ASP A 90 -6.91 12.41 29.05
C ASP A 90 -6.85 13.23 27.75
N PRO A 91 -7.59 14.36 27.65
CA PRO A 91 -7.63 15.17 26.42
C PRO A 91 -6.29 15.81 26.07
N GLN A 92 -5.37 15.99 27.03
CA GLN A 92 -4.05 16.58 26.77
C GLN A 92 -3.05 15.56 26.24
N MET A 93 -3.26 14.28 26.56
CA MET A 93 -2.33 13.20 26.18
C MET A 93 -2.90 12.23 25.15
N GLY A 94 -4.21 12.25 24.88
CA GLY A 94 -4.85 11.24 24.03
C GLY A 94 -4.72 9.83 24.61
N LYS A 95 -4.54 9.69 25.94
CA LYS A 95 -4.27 8.42 26.60
C LYS A 95 -5.49 8.00 27.41
N SER A 96 -6.01 6.81 27.12
CA SER A 96 -7.35 6.41 27.54
C SER A 96 -7.46 5.92 28.99
N VAL A 97 -6.32 5.78 29.68
CA VAL A 97 -6.24 5.38 31.09
C VAL A 97 -4.91 5.87 31.70
N THR A 98 -4.93 6.99 32.41
CA THR A 98 -3.81 7.45 33.27
C THR A 98 -4.19 7.39 34.74
N ASN A 99 -5.39 7.87 35.07
CA ASN A 99 -5.90 7.96 36.44
C ASN A 99 -7.21 7.17 36.57
N TRP A 100 -7.21 6.19 37.49
CA TRP A 100 -8.42 5.47 37.86
C TRP A 100 -9.05 6.11 39.10
N ASN A 101 -10.30 6.51 38.97
CA ASN A 101 -11.07 7.08 40.08
C ASN A 101 -11.96 5.99 40.67
N THR A 102 -11.82 5.71 41.96
CA THR A 102 -12.72 4.81 42.68
C THR A 102 -14.06 5.48 42.90
N LEU A 103 -15.14 4.80 42.51
CA LEU A 103 -16.52 5.28 42.59
C LEU A 103 -17.20 4.73 43.84
N SER A 104 -17.95 5.59 44.54
CA SER A 104 -18.85 5.15 45.60
C SER A 104 -20.01 4.36 45.01
N LYS A 105 -20.31 3.18 45.56
CA LYS A 105 -21.42 2.32 45.11
C LYS A 105 -22.77 3.04 45.20
N ASP A 106 -22.97 3.91 46.19
CA ASP A 106 -24.22 4.67 46.39
C ASP A 106 -24.40 5.79 45.36
N ARG A 107 -23.30 6.29 44.78
CA ARG A 107 -23.32 7.37 43.78
C ARG A 107 -22.92 6.90 42.38
N LEU A 108 -22.82 5.59 42.15
CA LEU A 108 -22.29 5.00 40.92
C LEU A 108 -22.97 5.58 39.66
N THR A 109 -24.29 5.49 39.58
CA THR A 109 -25.05 5.98 38.42
C THR A 109 -24.85 7.48 38.20
N ALA A 110 -24.91 8.29 39.26
CA ALA A 110 -24.74 9.74 39.15
C ALA A 110 -23.32 10.12 38.70
N SER A 111 -22.30 9.45 39.24
CA SER A 111 -20.90 9.68 38.86
C SER A 111 -20.61 9.26 37.42
N VAL A 112 -21.17 8.15 36.96
CA VAL A 112 -21.01 7.72 35.56
C VAL A 112 -21.78 8.66 34.62
N GLN A 113 -22.98 9.11 34.99
CA GLN A 113 -23.76 10.09 34.23
C GLN A 113 -23.00 11.42 34.03
N GLU A 114 -22.37 11.93 35.10
CA GLU A 114 -21.54 13.14 35.04
C GLU A 114 -20.31 12.94 34.14
N ALA A 115 -19.69 11.76 34.22
CA ALA A 115 -18.54 11.41 33.39
C ALA A 115 -18.90 11.26 31.91
N VAL A 116 -20.07 10.71 31.58
CA VAL A 116 -20.59 10.66 30.20
C VAL A 116 -20.68 12.07 29.63
N LYS A 117 -21.34 13.00 30.34
CA LYS A 117 -21.47 14.39 29.90
C LYS A 117 -20.11 15.05 29.70
N THR A 118 -19.22 14.89 30.68
CA THR A 118 -17.85 15.45 30.63
C THR A 118 -17.04 14.89 29.47
N ASN A 119 -17.16 13.60 29.17
CA ASN A 119 -16.45 12.97 28.07
C ASN A 119 -17.00 13.42 26.71
N GLN A 120 -18.32 13.52 26.56
CA GLN A 120 -18.94 14.05 25.33
C GLN A 120 -18.51 15.49 25.05
N GLU A 121 -18.46 16.36 26.07
CA GLU A 121 -17.96 17.74 25.95
C GLU A 121 -16.49 17.81 25.53
N ARG A 122 -15.70 16.77 25.87
CA ARG A 122 -14.29 16.63 25.49
C ARG A 122 -14.07 15.90 24.15
N GLY A 123 -15.13 15.46 23.47
CA GLY A 123 -15.05 14.75 22.19
C GLY A 123 -14.69 13.27 22.30
N PHE A 124 -14.94 12.64 23.46
CA PHE A 124 -14.73 11.21 23.67
C PHE A 124 -16.05 10.50 23.99
N ASP A 125 -16.33 9.44 23.24
CA ASP A 125 -17.65 8.80 23.24
C ASP A 125 -17.67 7.45 24.01
N PHE A 126 -16.72 7.29 24.93
CA PHE A 126 -16.62 6.11 25.79
C PHE A 126 -15.90 6.41 27.09
N LEU A 127 -16.01 5.49 28.04
CA LEU A 127 -15.18 5.41 29.26
C LEU A 127 -14.90 3.95 29.62
N PHE A 128 -13.91 3.73 30.48
CA PHE A 128 -13.62 2.40 31.03
C PHE A 128 -14.17 2.27 32.45
N LEU A 129 -14.76 1.10 32.73
CA LEU A 129 -15.17 0.68 34.06
C LEU A 129 -14.44 -0.61 34.41
N ARG A 130 -13.93 -0.71 35.63
CA ARG A 130 -13.34 -1.95 36.13
C ARG A 130 -13.75 -2.25 37.56
N CYS A 131 -13.81 -3.53 37.88
CA CYS A 131 -13.92 -4.03 39.24
C CYS A 131 -13.36 -5.45 39.33
N GLY A 132 -12.47 -5.71 40.31
CA GLY A 132 -11.75 -6.97 40.37
C GLY A 132 -10.96 -7.24 39.08
N SER A 133 -11.21 -8.38 38.44
CA SER A 133 -10.65 -8.75 37.12
C SER A 133 -11.51 -8.31 35.93
N ASN A 134 -12.72 -7.80 36.16
CA ASN A 134 -13.63 -7.37 35.12
C ASN A 134 -13.24 -5.97 34.63
N LEU A 135 -12.89 -5.84 33.35
CA LEU A 135 -12.63 -4.57 32.68
C LEU A 135 -13.58 -4.44 31.48
N GLN A 136 -14.33 -3.34 31.44
CA GLN A 136 -15.36 -3.08 30.44
C GLN A 136 -15.18 -1.70 29.82
N VAL A 137 -15.64 -1.57 28.57
CA VAL A 137 -15.81 -0.27 27.92
C VAL A 137 -17.30 0.06 27.91
N PHE A 138 -17.63 1.27 28.33
CA PHE A 138 -18.96 1.83 28.24
C PHE A 138 -18.97 2.89 27.15
N SER A 139 -19.51 2.55 25.97
CA SER A 139 -19.56 3.42 24.78
C SER A 139 -20.97 3.95 24.55
N PHE A 140 -21.05 5.20 24.10
CA PHE A 140 -22.28 5.96 23.89
C PHE A 140 -22.18 6.83 22.62
N PRO A 141 -23.27 7.26 21.98
CA PRO A 141 -23.20 8.11 20.80
C PRO A 141 -22.65 9.52 21.13
N PRO A 142 -22.01 10.19 20.17
CA PRO A 142 -21.55 11.57 20.33
C PRO A 142 -22.72 12.56 20.41
N ILE A 143 -22.41 13.79 20.85
CA ILE A 143 -23.32 14.92 20.68
C ILE A 143 -23.29 15.36 19.21
N PHE A 144 -24.38 15.13 18.50
CA PHE A 144 -24.48 15.54 17.10
C PHE A 144 -24.62 17.06 16.96
N LYS A 145 -23.88 17.62 16.01
CA LYS A 145 -24.10 18.99 15.56
C LYS A 145 -25.50 19.11 14.95
N LYS A 146 -26.19 20.23 15.20
CA LYS A 146 -27.56 20.45 14.70
C LYS A 146 -27.56 21.22 13.38
N VAL A 147 -28.54 20.94 12.52
CA VAL A 147 -28.82 21.78 11.34
C VAL A 147 -29.44 23.11 11.78
N GLU A 148 -29.16 24.18 11.04
CA GLU A 148 -29.66 25.53 11.33
C GLU A 148 -31.14 25.70 10.94
N ASP A 149 -31.80 26.70 11.52
CA ASP A 149 -33.14 27.20 11.13
C ASP A 149 -34.31 26.20 11.17
N GLY A 150 -34.27 25.21 12.05
CA GLY A 150 -35.40 24.28 12.26
C GLY A 150 -35.69 23.34 11.08
N LYS A 151 -34.77 23.25 10.10
CA LYS A 151 -34.84 22.28 8.99
C LYS A 151 -34.58 20.86 9.50
N THR A 152 -35.04 19.86 8.75
CA THR A 152 -34.75 18.44 9.01
C THR A 152 -33.63 17.96 8.08
N ARG A 153 -32.88 16.94 8.51
CA ARG A 153 -31.83 16.31 7.70
C ARG A 153 -32.43 15.66 6.45
N SER A 154 -32.06 16.15 5.27
CA SER A 154 -32.46 15.58 3.97
C SER A 154 -31.34 14.82 3.24
N ASN A 155 -30.07 15.09 3.56
CA ASN A 155 -28.92 14.51 2.88
C ASN A 155 -28.70 13.01 3.20
N ILE A 156 -27.85 12.35 2.41
CA ILE A 156 -27.42 10.95 2.59
C ILE A 156 -26.32 10.91 3.65
N ASN A 157 -26.41 10.03 4.65
CA ASN A 157 -25.24 9.74 5.49
C ASN A 157 -24.31 8.77 4.76
N VAL A 158 -23.01 8.86 4.99
CA VAL A 158 -22.01 7.99 4.36
C VAL A 158 -21.24 7.23 5.43
N ASN A 159 -21.29 5.91 5.38
CA ASN A 159 -20.52 5.01 6.25
C ASN A 159 -19.48 4.26 5.43
N VAL A 160 -18.20 4.55 5.62
CA VAL A 160 -17.09 3.90 4.93
C VAL A 160 -16.43 2.89 5.85
N ILE A 161 -16.30 1.65 5.39
CA ILE A 161 -15.66 0.56 6.11
C ILE A 161 -14.51 0.05 5.26
N MET A 162 -13.29 0.30 5.72
CA MET A 162 -12.07 -0.22 5.12
C MET A 162 -11.63 -1.49 5.86
N LEU A 163 -11.46 -2.58 5.11
CA LEU A 163 -10.87 -3.83 5.57
C LEU A 163 -9.43 -3.90 5.08
N ASP A 164 -8.46 -3.77 5.97
CA ASP A 164 -7.04 -3.79 5.59
C ASP A 164 -6.59 -5.18 5.15
N SER A 165 -5.87 -5.28 4.04
CA SER A 165 -5.14 -6.48 3.62
C SER A 165 -6.01 -7.71 3.33
N ILE A 166 -7.18 -7.55 2.71
CA ILE A 166 -8.04 -8.68 2.28
C ILE A 166 -8.38 -8.61 0.78
N SER A 167 -8.17 -9.72 0.06
CA SER A 167 -8.55 -9.81 -1.35
C SER A 167 -10.01 -10.20 -1.51
N ARG A 168 -10.65 -9.85 -2.64
CA ARG A 168 -12.01 -10.27 -2.93
C ARG A 168 -12.15 -11.79 -2.94
N PRO A 169 -11.30 -12.58 -3.63
CA PRO A 169 -11.39 -14.04 -3.56
C PRO A 169 -11.27 -14.58 -2.13
N HIS A 170 -10.35 -14.02 -1.32
CA HIS A 170 -10.17 -14.45 0.06
C HIS A 170 -11.35 -14.08 0.97
N PHE A 171 -11.99 -12.94 0.74
CA PHE A 171 -13.22 -12.53 1.42
C PHE A 171 -14.34 -13.56 1.22
N TYR A 172 -14.60 -13.99 -0.02
CA TYR A 172 -15.60 -15.04 -0.28
C TYR A 172 -15.26 -16.38 0.37
N ARG A 173 -13.96 -16.69 0.55
CA ARG A 173 -13.53 -17.92 1.23
C ARG A 173 -13.72 -17.87 2.74
N THR A 174 -13.48 -16.72 3.36
CA THR A 174 -13.36 -16.59 4.83
C THR A 174 -14.57 -15.95 5.51
N MET A 175 -15.45 -15.29 4.75
CA MET A 175 -16.60 -14.55 5.27
C MET A 175 -17.95 -15.04 4.69
N PRO A 176 -18.26 -16.35 4.74
CA PRO A 176 -19.46 -16.90 4.09
C PRO A 176 -20.77 -16.36 4.69
N ARG A 177 -20.83 -16.03 5.99
CA ARG A 177 -22.05 -15.44 6.57
C ARG A 177 -22.26 -14.02 6.10
N VAL A 178 -21.18 -13.24 5.92
CA VAL A 178 -21.28 -11.90 5.34
C VAL A 178 -21.76 -11.95 3.89
N VAL A 179 -21.22 -12.86 3.08
CA VAL A 179 -21.72 -13.08 1.71
C VAL A 179 -23.20 -13.47 1.73
N GLY A 180 -23.60 -14.35 2.66
CA GLY A 180 -25.01 -14.69 2.89
C GLY A 180 -25.87 -13.50 3.30
N ALA A 181 -25.33 -12.55 4.07
CA ALA A 181 -26.03 -11.32 4.45
C ALA A 181 -26.27 -10.40 3.24
N PHE A 182 -25.28 -10.21 2.36
CA PHE A 182 -25.49 -9.46 1.11
C PHE A 182 -26.55 -10.09 0.22
N LYS A 183 -26.50 -11.43 0.08
CA LYS A 183 -27.54 -12.17 -0.64
C LYS A 183 -28.92 -11.95 -0.02
N LYS A 184 -29.03 -12.05 1.31
CA LYS A 184 -30.27 -11.79 2.04
C LYS A 184 -30.80 -10.36 1.82
N ILE A 185 -29.93 -9.35 1.83
CA ILE A 185 -30.32 -7.95 1.56
C ILE A 185 -31.02 -7.84 0.21
N ASN A 186 -30.52 -8.53 -0.82
CA ASN A 186 -31.09 -8.47 -2.17
C ASN A 186 -32.35 -9.34 -2.37
N GLU A 187 -32.50 -10.43 -1.61
CA GLU A 187 -33.58 -11.41 -1.81
C GLU A 187 -34.78 -11.23 -0.86
N ASP A 188 -34.56 -10.71 0.35
CA ASP A 188 -35.61 -10.52 1.35
C ASP A 188 -36.36 -9.21 1.11
N ALA A 189 -37.60 -9.30 0.62
CA ALA A 189 -38.43 -8.14 0.29
C ALA A 189 -38.75 -7.21 1.48
N ASN A 190 -38.52 -7.66 2.72
CA ASN A 190 -38.66 -6.84 3.92
C ASN A 190 -37.47 -5.91 4.16
N ILE A 191 -36.30 -6.23 3.60
CA ILE A 191 -35.12 -5.37 3.66
C ILE A 191 -35.20 -4.39 2.49
N LYS A 192 -35.43 -3.12 2.80
CA LYS A 192 -35.54 -2.02 1.82
C LYS A 192 -34.17 -1.48 1.44
N ALA A 193 -33.33 -2.34 0.87
CA ALA A 193 -31.99 -2.00 0.45
C ALA A 193 -31.47 -2.95 -0.64
N ARG A 194 -30.39 -2.55 -1.30
CA ARG A 194 -29.63 -3.37 -2.25
C ARG A 194 -28.17 -3.47 -1.83
N ALA A 195 -27.58 -4.64 -1.95
CA ALA A 195 -26.14 -4.87 -1.84
C ALA A 195 -25.55 -5.02 -3.25
N LEU A 196 -24.67 -4.10 -3.62
CA LEU A 196 -23.94 -4.08 -4.90
C LEU A 196 -22.53 -4.65 -4.71
N ASP A 197 -22.12 -5.54 -5.60
CA ASP A 197 -20.84 -6.26 -5.61
C ASP A 197 -20.00 -5.84 -6.82
N PHE A 198 -18.95 -5.08 -6.56
CA PHE A 198 -18.10 -4.53 -7.59
C PHE A 198 -16.90 -5.45 -7.82
N GLU A 199 -16.88 -6.09 -8.99
CA GLU A 199 -15.96 -7.19 -9.27
C GLU A 199 -14.61 -6.74 -9.75
N LEU A 200 -14.48 -5.49 -10.20
CA LEU A 200 -13.36 -4.97 -10.98
C LEU A 200 -12.75 -3.69 -10.39
N ASP A 201 -12.79 -3.54 -9.06
CA ASP A 201 -11.90 -2.62 -8.34
C ASP A 201 -10.46 -3.11 -8.44
N GLN A 202 -9.55 -2.17 -8.72
CA GLN A 202 -8.11 -2.39 -8.91
C GLN A 202 -7.34 -1.53 -7.91
N SER A 203 -6.49 -2.19 -7.11
CA SER A 203 -5.58 -1.45 -6.24
C SER A 203 -4.47 -0.77 -7.05
N ILE A 204 -4.04 0.40 -6.59
CA ILE A 204 -2.98 1.20 -7.20
C ILE A 204 -1.60 0.65 -6.81
N GLY A 205 -1.48 0.14 -5.59
CA GLY A 205 -0.23 -0.31 -4.97
C GLY A 205 -0.43 -1.48 -4.02
N GLN A 206 0.65 -1.86 -3.35
CA GLN A 206 0.72 -3.00 -2.42
C GLN A 206 0.70 -2.57 -0.94
N GLN A 207 0.52 -1.27 -0.66
CA GLN A 207 0.52 -0.70 0.67
C GLN A 207 -0.74 0.14 0.90
N THR A 208 -1.24 0.13 2.12
CA THR A 208 -2.37 0.95 2.59
C THR A 208 -2.27 2.40 2.14
N PHE A 209 -1.15 3.06 2.40
CA PHE A 209 -0.97 4.48 2.06
C PHE A 209 -1.15 4.76 0.56
N GLU A 210 -0.68 3.87 -0.31
CA GLU A 210 -0.71 4.04 -1.77
C GLU A 210 -2.14 3.99 -2.31
N ASN A 211 -3.00 3.17 -1.69
CA ASN A 211 -4.39 2.95 -2.10
C ASN A 211 -5.38 3.92 -1.42
N ILE A 212 -5.13 4.27 -0.15
CA ILE A 212 -6.03 5.11 0.65
C ILE A 212 -5.85 6.60 0.37
N ARG A 213 -4.65 7.04 0.00
CA ARG A 213 -4.42 8.45 -0.32
C ARG A 213 -5.27 8.94 -1.51
N PRO A 214 -5.38 8.21 -2.64
CA PRO A 214 -6.29 8.58 -3.73
C PRO A 214 -7.75 8.70 -3.30
N PHE A 215 -8.21 7.83 -2.38
CA PHE A 215 -9.57 7.91 -1.81
C PHE A 215 -9.82 9.20 -1.02
N PHE A 216 -8.88 9.62 -0.16
CA PHE A 216 -9.06 10.82 0.66
C PHE A 216 -8.70 12.12 -0.07
N SER A 217 -7.62 12.12 -0.85
CA SER A 217 -7.03 13.34 -1.41
C SER A 217 -7.31 13.56 -2.90
N GLY A 218 -7.73 12.52 -3.63
CA GLY A 218 -7.77 12.55 -5.10
C GLY A 218 -6.38 12.59 -5.75
N VAL A 219 -5.30 12.39 -5.00
CA VAL A 219 -3.93 12.44 -5.54
C VAL A 219 -3.40 11.05 -5.85
N LEU A 220 -3.17 10.76 -7.12
CA LEU A 220 -2.65 9.47 -7.61
C LEU A 220 -1.13 9.33 -7.43
N LYS A 221 -0.35 10.41 -7.55
CA LYS A 221 1.11 10.33 -7.49
C LYS A 221 1.64 10.46 -6.07
N VAL A 222 2.34 9.43 -5.58
CA VAL A 222 3.23 9.56 -4.41
C VAL A 222 4.40 10.43 -4.83
N LEU A 223 4.53 11.61 -4.22
CA LEU A 223 5.77 12.40 -4.32
C LEU A 223 6.87 11.54 -3.69
N GLN A 224 7.63 10.80 -4.51
CA GLN A 224 9.00 10.48 -4.12
C GLN A 224 9.75 11.80 -4.13
N ALA A 225 10.34 12.15 -2.99
CA ALA A 225 11.01 13.42 -2.79
C ALA A 225 12.19 13.56 -3.77
N ALA A 226 11.95 14.23 -4.89
CA ALA A 226 12.94 14.81 -5.78
C ALA A 226 12.29 15.99 -6.52
N THR A 227 12.61 17.20 -6.06
CA THR A 227 12.48 18.52 -6.71
C THR A 227 11.31 18.76 -7.68
N ILE A 228 10.42 19.69 -7.30
CA ILE A 228 9.40 20.28 -8.17
C ILE A 228 10.05 20.90 -9.40
N SER A 229 9.59 20.50 -10.58
CA SER A 229 9.76 21.27 -11.80
C SER A 229 8.46 21.25 -12.60
N VAL A 230 7.69 22.33 -12.38
CA VAL A 230 6.58 22.85 -13.18
C VAL A 230 5.32 21.96 -13.26
N ALA A 231 4.22 22.49 -12.71
CA ALA A 231 2.88 22.01 -13.03
C ALA A 231 2.52 22.43 -14.47
N MET A 232 2.27 21.47 -15.36
CA MET A 232 1.57 21.76 -16.62
C MET A 232 0.10 21.40 -16.44
N VAL A 233 -0.75 22.42 -16.60
CA VAL A 233 -2.21 22.27 -16.58
C VAL A 233 -2.66 21.98 -18.00
N PHE A 234 -3.21 20.79 -18.24
CA PHE A 234 -3.98 20.49 -19.45
C PHE A 234 -5.45 20.33 -19.02
N GLY A 235 -6.23 21.42 -19.09
CA GLY A 235 -7.64 21.43 -18.66
C GLY A 235 -7.81 21.23 -17.14
N SER A 236 -8.81 20.47 -16.72
CA SER A 236 -9.13 20.16 -15.31
C SER A 236 -8.22 19.10 -14.67
N GLN A 237 -7.20 18.59 -15.37
CA GLN A 237 -6.22 17.67 -14.83
C GLN A 237 -4.88 18.38 -14.54
N VAL A 238 -4.41 18.26 -13.30
CA VAL A 238 -3.06 18.68 -12.90
C VAL A 238 -2.10 17.50 -13.12
N VAL A 239 -1.28 17.58 -14.17
CA VAL A 239 -0.21 16.60 -14.41
C VAL A 239 1.08 17.18 -13.87
N PHE A 240 1.56 16.60 -12.77
CA PHE A 240 2.89 16.91 -12.27
C PHE A 240 3.94 16.07 -13.01
N CYS A 241 4.95 16.73 -13.59
CA CYS A 241 6.19 16.12 -14.06
C CYS A 241 7.21 16.12 -12.91
N PHE A 242 7.82 14.97 -12.60
CA PHE A 242 8.85 14.85 -11.58
C PHE A 242 9.99 13.90 -12.04
N ALA A 243 11.13 14.07 -11.36
CA ALA A 243 12.53 13.65 -11.61
C ALA A 243 12.84 12.33 -12.34
N ASP A 244 14.08 12.26 -12.86
CA ASP A 244 14.72 11.13 -13.56
C ASP A 244 14.23 9.77 -13.07
N ASP A 245 13.67 8.96 -13.98
CA ASP A 245 13.18 7.58 -13.77
C ASP A 245 14.30 6.59 -13.33
N ASN A 246 15.40 7.06 -12.73
CA ASN A 246 16.59 6.30 -12.36
C ASN A 246 17.15 6.68 -10.96
N GLU A 247 16.49 7.54 -10.16
CA GLU A 247 17.00 7.94 -8.84
C GLU A 247 16.39 7.13 -7.68
N ILE A 248 17.24 6.41 -6.94
CA ILE A 248 16.88 5.72 -5.70
C ILE A 248 17.36 6.56 -4.50
N SER A 249 16.42 7.15 -3.75
CA SER A 249 16.76 7.98 -2.58
C SER A 249 17.08 7.15 -1.32
N ALA A 250 18.04 7.62 -0.52
CA ALA A 250 18.49 7.00 0.74
C ALA A 250 17.52 7.14 1.91
N SER A 251 16.52 8.04 1.81
CA SER A 251 15.73 8.43 2.96
C SER A 251 14.71 7.35 3.31
N GLY A 252 15.06 6.49 4.27
CA GLY A 252 14.10 5.69 5.05
C GLY A 252 13.08 6.56 5.81
N GLU A 253 13.28 7.88 5.86
CA GLU A 253 12.21 8.83 6.13
C GLU A 253 11.23 8.85 4.96
N ASN A 254 10.19 8.04 5.07
CA ASN A 254 8.94 8.26 4.36
C ASN A 254 8.38 9.62 4.79
N THR A 255 8.86 10.73 4.22
CA THR A 255 8.10 11.99 4.13
C THR A 255 7.01 11.80 3.08
N LYS A 256 6.22 10.72 3.24
CA LYS A 256 5.04 10.48 2.46
C LYS A 256 4.17 11.73 2.64
N ALA A 257 3.79 12.33 1.51
CA ALA A 257 2.82 13.41 1.50
C ALA A 257 1.61 13.05 2.38
N PRO A 258 0.88 14.02 2.93
CA PRO A 258 -0.29 13.72 3.76
C PRO A 258 -1.29 12.79 3.04
N ILE A 259 -1.97 11.93 3.80
CA ILE A 259 -3.04 11.05 3.27
C ILE A 259 -4.16 11.89 2.68
N GLY A 260 -4.38 13.10 3.22
CA GLY A 260 -5.34 14.07 2.72
C GLY A 260 -6.76 13.88 3.25
N MET A 261 -6.93 13.31 4.45
CA MET A 261 -8.25 13.20 5.09
C MET A 261 -8.99 14.55 5.11
N GLY A 262 -8.26 15.64 5.36
CA GLY A 262 -8.81 17.00 5.35
C GLY A 262 -9.40 17.47 4.03
N VAL A 263 -9.02 16.85 2.90
CA VAL A 263 -9.59 17.18 1.59
C VAL A 263 -11.02 16.67 1.50
N LEU A 264 -11.22 15.36 1.70
CA LEU A 264 -12.55 14.75 1.65
C LEU A 264 -13.44 15.24 2.78
N TYR A 265 -12.97 15.20 4.03
CA TYR A 265 -13.74 15.64 5.19
C TYR A 265 -14.05 17.13 5.13
N GLY A 266 -13.08 17.97 4.71
CA GLY A 266 -13.31 19.40 4.52
C GLY A 266 -14.36 19.68 3.45
N ALA A 267 -14.43 18.90 2.37
CA ALA A 267 -15.47 19.03 1.36
C ALA A 267 -16.87 18.69 1.91
N PHE A 268 -16.98 17.61 2.68
CA PHE A 268 -18.24 17.24 3.36
C PHE A 268 -18.65 18.25 4.44
N GLN A 269 -17.73 18.75 5.25
CA GLN A 269 -18.03 19.79 6.23
C GLN A 269 -18.55 21.07 5.57
N LYS A 270 -17.96 21.50 4.45
CA LYS A 270 -18.48 22.61 3.62
C LYS A 270 -19.88 22.33 3.08
N ALA A 271 -20.22 21.07 2.83
CA ALA A 271 -21.56 20.63 2.46
C ALA A 271 -22.51 20.44 3.66
N GLY A 272 -22.10 20.82 4.88
CA GLY A 272 -22.93 20.81 6.07
C GLY A 272 -22.93 19.50 6.87
N TYR A 273 -21.95 18.62 6.65
CA TYR A 273 -21.81 17.37 7.37
C TYR A 273 -21.02 17.50 8.67
N GLN A 274 -21.21 16.52 9.55
CA GLN A 274 -20.27 16.18 10.62
C GLN A 274 -19.48 14.93 10.25
N THR A 275 -18.29 14.77 10.81
CA THR A 275 -17.32 13.73 10.42
C THR A 275 -16.91 12.85 11.60
N LEU A 276 -16.80 11.54 11.38
CA LEU A 276 -16.35 10.58 12.38
C LEU A 276 -15.25 9.71 11.80
N PHE A 277 -14.14 9.61 12.49
CA PHE A 277 -13.04 8.71 12.16
C PHE A 277 -12.87 7.69 13.28
N GLN A 278 -12.75 6.41 12.94
CA GLN A 278 -12.29 5.40 13.88
C GLN A 278 -11.38 4.35 13.23
N GLU A 279 -10.42 3.88 14.00
CA GLU A 279 -9.46 2.86 13.56
C GLU A 279 -9.21 1.87 14.71
N ASP A 280 -9.14 0.58 14.39
CA ASP A 280 -8.94 -0.48 15.38
C ASP A 280 -7.46 -0.65 15.81
N LEU A 281 -6.62 0.34 15.51
CA LEU A 281 -5.24 0.47 15.96
C LEU A 281 -5.08 1.58 16.98
N CYS A 282 -4.00 1.50 17.76
CA CYS A 282 -3.62 2.61 18.62
C CYS A 282 -3.00 3.75 17.82
N TRP A 283 -3.44 4.99 18.06
CA TRP A 283 -2.94 6.16 17.31
C TRP A 283 -1.43 6.41 17.45
N TYR A 284 -0.80 5.95 18.54
CA TYR A 284 0.64 6.01 18.80
C TYR A 284 1.40 4.72 18.48
N ASP A 285 0.83 3.82 17.68
CA ASP A 285 1.51 2.60 17.23
C ASP A 285 2.84 2.90 16.52
N ILE A 286 3.79 1.96 16.65
CA ILE A 286 5.12 2.09 16.07
C ILE A 286 5.11 2.22 14.55
N TRP A 287 4.13 1.60 13.87
CA TRP A 287 3.96 1.64 12.41
C TRP A 287 3.13 2.84 11.94
N GLY A 288 2.60 3.63 12.88
CA GLY A 288 1.67 4.71 12.62
C GLY A 288 0.22 4.23 12.47
N SER A 289 -0.67 5.20 12.28
CA SER A 289 -2.10 5.06 12.01
C SER A 289 -2.46 6.05 10.90
N LEU A 290 -3.67 6.02 10.37
CA LEU A 290 -4.07 7.02 9.38
C LEU A 290 -4.02 8.44 9.97
N LEU A 291 -4.26 8.59 11.28
CA LEU A 291 -4.12 9.88 11.99
C LEU A 291 -2.69 10.44 11.95
N THR A 292 -1.69 9.58 11.82
CA THR A 292 -0.27 9.94 11.73
C THR A 292 0.30 9.72 10.33
N ASN A 293 -0.55 9.64 9.30
CA ASN A 293 -0.16 9.41 7.90
C ASN A 293 0.64 8.10 7.70
N ASN A 294 0.37 7.07 8.50
CA ASN A 294 1.10 5.80 8.53
C ASN A 294 2.62 5.99 8.67
N GLN A 295 3.03 7.03 9.41
CA GLN A 295 4.43 7.34 9.64
C GLN A 295 4.96 6.49 10.80
N LYS A 296 5.98 5.68 10.50
CA LYS A 296 6.70 4.90 11.51
C LYS A 296 7.40 5.85 12.50
N ARG A 297 7.10 5.74 13.79
CA ARG A 297 7.70 6.52 14.87
C ARG A 297 7.80 5.68 16.14
N ALA A 298 8.78 5.92 17.01
CA ALA A 298 8.87 5.20 18.29
C ALA A 298 7.63 5.45 19.16
N VAL A 299 7.23 4.45 19.95
CA VAL A 299 6.12 4.57 20.91
C VAL A 299 6.53 5.56 22.01
N PRO A 300 5.66 6.52 22.40
CA PRO A 300 6.01 7.48 23.44
C PRO A 300 6.34 6.82 24.78
N SER A 301 7.43 7.28 25.40
CA SER A 301 8.00 6.69 26.62
C SER A 301 7.53 7.37 27.92
N GLY A 302 7.03 8.60 27.84
CA GLY A 302 6.54 9.36 29.00
C GLY A 302 5.50 10.42 28.64
N ASP A 303 4.82 10.95 29.66
CA ASP A 303 3.65 11.84 29.50
C ASP A 303 3.95 13.11 28.68
N ALA A 304 5.15 13.68 28.80
CA ALA A 304 5.57 14.83 28.00
C ALA A 304 5.62 14.51 26.49
N GLU A 305 6.05 13.30 26.13
CA GLU A 305 6.12 12.85 24.73
C GLU A 305 4.71 12.56 24.18
N PHE A 306 3.85 11.94 25.00
CA PHE A 306 2.42 11.78 24.66
C PHE A 306 1.75 13.13 24.41
N LYS A 307 1.92 14.08 25.32
CA LYS A 307 1.35 15.42 25.21
C LYS A 307 1.82 16.15 23.96
N SER A 308 3.14 16.11 23.70
CA SER A 308 3.73 16.73 22.51
C SER A 308 3.18 16.12 21.22
N ARG A 309 3.15 14.78 21.13
CA ARG A 309 2.68 14.10 19.91
C ARG A 309 1.17 14.22 19.70
N TRP A 310 0.38 14.16 20.77
CA TRP A 310 -1.06 14.36 20.68
C TRP A 310 -1.40 15.78 20.23
N LYS A 311 -0.68 16.77 20.77
CA LYS A 311 -0.78 18.17 20.32
C LYS A 311 -0.43 18.31 18.82
N GLU A 312 0.64 17.67 18.35
CA GLU A 312 1.00 17.66 16.91
C GLU A 312 -0.15 17.12 16.05
N ILE A 313 -0.81 16.04 16.48
CA ILE A 313 -1.94 15.45 15.74
C ILE A 313 -3.11 16.43 15.69
N LEU A 314 -3.51 17.01 16.83
CA LEU A 314 -4.61 17.97 16.91
C LEU A 314 -4.35 19.26 16.11
N GLU A 315 -3.10 19.69 16.01
CA GLU A 315 -2.73 20.91 15.29
C GLU A 315 -2.70 20.73 13.76
N LYS A 316 -2.66 19.49 13.25
CA LYS A 316 -2.70 19.23 11.80
C LYS A 316 -4.03 19.67 11.22
N GLU A 317 -3.98 20.46 10.14
CA GLU A 317 -5.16 20.91 9.38
C GLU A 317 -6.08 19.73 8.98
N GLU A 318 -5.51 18.56 8.69
CA GLU A 318 -6.27 17.35 8.36
C GLU A 318 -7.18 16.91 9.51
N GLN A 319 -6.72 17.05 10.75
CA GLN A 319 -7.44 16.62 11.95
C GLN A 319 -8.45 17.64 12.45
N LYS A 320 -8.30 18.92 12.07
CA LYS A 320 -9.31 19.95 12.33
C LYS A 320 -10.65 19.67 11.63
N THR A 321 -10.64 18.79 10.62
CA THR A 321 -11.85 18.37 9.89
C THR A 321 -12.48 17.08 10.42
N THR A 322 -11.96 16.51 11.51
CA THR A 322 -12.50 15.32 12.18
C THR A 322 -13.25 15.75 13.45
N ASP A 323 -14.58 15.60 13.46
CA ASP A 323 -15.39 16.01 14.62
C ASP A 323 -15.37 14.98 15.76
N HIS A 324 -15.30 13.70 15.41
CA HIS A 324 -15.34 12.59 16.37
C HIS A 324 -14.26 11.54 16.04
N PHE A 325 -13.48 11.12 17.04
CA PHE A 325 -12.43 10.08 16.90
C PHE A 325 -12.92 8.65 17.23
N GLY A 326 -14.21 8.50 17.49
CA GLY A 326 -14.87 7.24 17.81
C GLY A 326 -14.12 6.43 18.87
N LEU A 327 -13.91 5.14 18.60
CA LEU A 327 -13.19 4.22 19.49
C LEU A 327 -11.68 4.09 19.20
N THR A 328 -11.07 4.98 18.41
CA THR A 328 -9.62 4.90 18.12
C THR A 328 -8.76 4.88 19.40
N HIS A 329 -9.16 5.66 20.39
CA HIS A 329 -8.48 5.73 21.68
C HIS A 329 -8.68 4.47 22.53
N PHE A 330 -9.81 3.78 22.36
CA PHE A 330 -10.09 2.51 23.05
C PHE A 330 -9.07 1.44 22.69
N SER A 331 -8.65 1.39 21.41
CA SER A 331 -7.63 0.48 20.89
C SER A 331 -6.35 0.48 21.72
N CYS A 332 -5.85 1.68 22.07
CA CYS A 332 -4.61 1.85 22.81
C CYS A 332 -4.61 1.15 24.17
N THR A 333 -5.70 1.28 24.93
CA THR A 333 -5.83 0.64 26.24
C THR A 333 -6.09 -0.84 26.12
N VAL A 334 -7.01 -1.26 25.25
CA VAL A 334 -7.39 -2.67 25.18
C VAL A 334 -6.27 -3.53 24.61
N LEU A 335 -5.60 -3.10 23.54
CA LEU A 335 -4.47 -3.83 22.97
C LEU A 335 -3.30 -3.91 23.98
N HIS A 336 -3.05 -2.86 24.75
CA HIS A 336 -2.06 -2.91 25.82
C HIS A 336 -2.49 -3.84 26.96
N TYR A 337 -3.77 -3.84 27.33
CA TYR A 337 -4.30 -4.71 28.36
C TYR A 337 -4.20 -6.18 27.97
N VAL A 338 -4.69 -6.55 26.78
CA VAL A 338 -4.81 -7.95 26.32
C VAL A 338 -3.53 -8.50 25.69
N LEU A 339 -2.73 -7.68 25.00
CA LEU A 339 -1.55 -8.14 24.24
C LEU A 339 -0.21 -7.54 24.70
N LYS A 340 -0.23 -6.53 25.59
CA LYS A 340 0.96 -5.71 25.93
C LYS A 340 1.58 -5.05 24.69
N ARG A 341 0.74 -4.64 23.73
CA ARG A 341 1.12 -4.07 22.43
C ARG A 341 0.20 -2.90 22.04
N THR A 342 0.55 -2.23 20.94
CA THR A 342 -0.21 -1.13 20.34
C THR A 342 -0.95 -1.50 19.06
N ASN A 343 -0.69 -2.70 18.51
CA ASN A 343 -1.37 -3.28 17.35
C ASN A 343 -1.56 -4.80 17.54
N HIS A 344 -2.39 -5.38 16.69
CA HIS A 344 -2.68 -6.82 16.63
C HIS A 344 -2.15 -7.49 15.36
N TYR A 345 -1.12 -6.96 14.67
CA TYR A 345 -0.73 -7.49 13.36
C TYR A 345 -0.29 -8.97 13.39
N ASP A 346 0.74 -9.33 14.15
CA ASP A 346 1.36 -10.66 14.01
C ASP A 346 0.60 -11.79 14.72
N TYR A 347 0.13 -11.51 15.93
CA TYR A 347 -0.51 -12.47 16.86
C TYR A 347 -1.47 -11.73 17.79
N PRO A 348 -2.42 -12.42 18.46
CA PRO A 348 -2.80 -13.83 18.38
C PRO A 348 -3.82 -14.13 17.25
N SER A 349 -4.27 -15.38 17.14
CA SER A 349 -5.33 -15.78 16.20
C SER A 349 -6.71 -15.21 16.56
N GLN A 350 -6.93 -14.85 17.83
CA GLN A 350 -8.16 -14.25 18.34
C GLN A 350 -7.82 -13.11 19.30
N VAL A 351 -8.33 -11.91 19.02
CA VAL A 351 -8.22 -10.76 19.93
C VAL A 351 -9.57 -10.61 20.62
N CYS A 352 -9.60 -10.86 21.93
CA CYS A 352 -10.80 -10.92 22.73
C CYS A 352 -10.75 -9.92 23.86
N PHE A 353 -11.87 -9.27 24.14
CA PHE A 353 -12.06 -8.36 25.26
C PHE A 353 -13.46 -8.59 25.83
N ASN A 354 -13.56 -8.78 27.16
CA ASN A 354 -14.80 -9.10 27.89
C ASN A 354 -15.72 -10.12 27.19
N GLY A 355 -15.16 -11.26 26.75
CA GLY A 355 -15.90 -12.34 26.09
C GLY A 355 -16.42 -12.03 24.69
N GLN A 356 -16.02 -10.91 24.08
CA GLN A 356 -16.34 -10.53 22.71
C GLN A 356 -15.07 -10.35 21.87
N PHE A 357 -15.20 -10.51 20.55
CA PHE A 357 -14.12 -10.15 19.65
C PHE A 357 -13.87 -8.64 19.71
N TYR A 358 -12.62 -8.24 19.74
CA TYR A 358 -12.23 -6.84 19.87
C TYR A 358 -12.84 -5.93 18.78
N SER A 359 -12.92 -6.40 17.53
CA SER A 359 -13.54 -5.67 16.42
C SER A 359 -15.05 -5.46 16.57
N TRP A 360 -15.73 -6.28 17.38
CA TRP A 360 -17.17 -6.15 17.64
C TRP A 360 -17.52 -4.79 18.27
N TYR A 361 -16.66 -4.27 19.14
CA TYR A 361 -16.89 -3.00 19.83
C TYR A 361 -17.01 -1.81 18.87
N PHE A 362 -16.28 -1.81 17.76
CA PHE A 362 -16.35 -0.77 16.74
C PHE A 362 -17.65 -0.85 15.94
N MET A 363 -18.07 -2.07 15.56
CA MET A 363 -19.34 -2.31 14.87
C MET A 363 -20.56 -1.98 15.77
N ASP A 364 -20.49 -2.36 17.04
CA ASP A 364 -21.52 -2.05 18.02
C ASP A 364 -21.62 -0.53 18.24
N TYR A 365 -20.49 0.16 18.42
CA TYR A 365 -20.46 1.61 18.56
C TYR A 365 -21.04 2.33 17.36
N ILE A 366 -20.63 1.99 16.12
CA ILE A 366 -21.17 2.69 14.95
C ILE A 366 -22.67 2.41 14.74
N THR A 367 -23.15 1.21 15.11
CA THR A 367 -24.58 0.90 15.11
C THR A 367 -25.34 1.78 16.10
N LYS A 368 -24.80 2.00 17.31
CA LYS A 368 -25.36 2.95 18.29
C LYS A 368 -25.38 4.39 17.76
N VAL A 369 -24.31 4.81 17.08
CA VAL A 369 -24.22 6.14 16.46
C VAL A 369 -25.32 6.32 15.41
N TYR A 370 -25.47 5.40 14.45
CA TYR A 370 -26.49 5.53 13.41
C TYR A 370 -27.93 5.38 13.94
N THR A 371 -28.13 4.53 14.96
CA THR A 371 -29.41 4.46 15.69
C THR A 371 -29.77 5.81 16.31
N ALA A 372 -28.81 6.42 17.01
CA ALA A 372 -29.00 7.71 17.64
C ALA A 372 -29.20 8.84 16.61
N LEU A 373 -28.50 8.77 15.49
CA LEU A 373 -28.59 9.72 14.39
C LEU A 373 -29.95 9.64 13.68
N GLN A 374 -30.51 8.44 13.52
CA GLN A 374 -31.83 8.24 12.92
C GLN A 374 -32.95 8.84 13.79
N GLN A 375 -32.83 8.74 15.11
CA GLN A 375 -33.80 9.31 16.07
C GLN A 375 -33.72 10.84 16.17
N ASP A 376 -32.62 11.45 15.72
CA ASP A 376 -32.38 12.89 15.83
C ASP A 376 -32.51 13.57 14.46
N GLU A 377 -33.73 13.97 14.10
CA GLU A 377 -34.03 14.58 12.80
C GLU A 377 -33.32 15.93 12.58
N LYS A 378 -32.91 16.59 13.67
CA LYS A 378 -32.20 17.87 13.66
C LYS A 378 -30.68 17.69 13.61
N ALA A 379 -30.15 16.47 13.70
CA ALA A 379 -28.72 16.23 13.58
C ALA A 379 -28.24 16.43 12.13
N LYS A 380 -27.08 17.08 11.95
CA LYS A 380 -26.39 17.16 10.67
C LYS A 380 -26.12 15.76 10.10
N PRO A 381 -26.09 15.60 8.76
CA PRO A 381 -25.73 14.32 8.17
C PRO A 381 -24.29 13.94 8.52
N LEU A 382 -24.02 12.65 8.61
CA LEU A 382 -22.75 12.10 9.08
C LEU A 382 -21.96 11.45 7.93
N VAL A 383 -20.65 11.73 7.88
CA VAL A 383 -19.68 10.88 7.16
C VAL A 383 -18.80 10.18 8.19
N SER A 384 -18.87 8.85 8.24
CA SER A 384 -18.03 8.04 9.09
C SER A 384 -17.03 7.21 8.27
N TYR A 385 -15.80 7.09 8.78
CA TYR A 385 -14.78 6.19 8.26
C TYR A 385 -14.31 5.26 9.37
N MET A 386 -14.33 3.96 9.09
CA MET A 386 -13.91 2.89 10.00
C MET A 386 -12.86 2.03 9.31
N HIS A 387 -11.68 1.89 9.93
CA HIS A 387 -10.58 1.07 9.42
C HIS A 387 -10.32 -0.13 10.33
N PHE A 388 -10.53 -1.33 9.78
CA PHE A 388 -10.22 -2.59 10.42
C PHE A 388 -8.89 -3.17 9.93
N ASN A 389 -7.94 -3.30 10.84
CA ASN A 389 -6.63 -3.91 10.63
C ASN A 389 -6.61 -5.39 11.02
N THR A 390 -7.79 -5.97 11.30
CA THR A 390 -7.93 -7.37 11.73
C THR A 390 -7.29 -8.35 10.73
N ALA A 391 -7.44 -8.13 9.42
CA ALA A 391 -6.86 -8.98 8.36
C ALA A 391 -5.37 -8.68 8.08
N HIS A 392 -4.80 -7.61 8.62
CA HIS A 392 -3.38 -7.29 8.49
C HIS A 392 -2.56 -8.22 9.41
N GLU A 393 -2.49 -9.50 9.06
CA GLU A 393 -1.91 -10.57 9.87
C GLU A 393 -1.29 -11.70 9.04
N THR A 394 -0.65 -12.66 9.70
CA THR A 394 0.24 -13.64 9.06
C THR A 394 -0.42 -14.96 8.65
N THR A 395 -1.62 -15.25 9.16
CA THR A 395 -2.33 -16.52 8.92
C THR A 395 -3.36 -16.44 7.79
N GLY A 396 -3.90 -15.27 7.49
CA GLY A 396 -5.03 -15.06 6.57
C GLY A 396 -6.30 -15.78 7.06
N LYS A 397 -6.51 -15.84 8.38
CA LYS A 397 -7.65 -16.54 8.99
C LYS A 397 -8.30 -15.75 10.11
N ARG A 398 -7.75 -14.61 10.55
CA ARG A 398 -8.35 -13.84 11.66
C ARG A 398 -9.70 -13.25 11.29
N MET A 399 -9.94 -12.96 10.00
CA MET A 399 -11.22 -12.41 9.53
C MET A 399 -12.42 -13.32 9.83
N ILE A 400 -12.22 -14.63 9.95
CA ILE A 400 -13.27 -15.58 10.37
C ILE A 400 -13.88 -15.17 11.73
N ASN A 401 -13.13 -14.49 12.59
CA ASN A 401 -13.63 -13.97 13.88
C ASN A 401 -14.69 -12.87 13.69
N LEU A 402 -14.68 -12.18 12.55
CA LEU A 402 -15.61 -11.08 12.24
C LEU A 402 -16.87 -11.58 11.52
N ASP A 403 -16.81 -12.73 10.84
CA ASP A 403 -17.85 -13.20 9.90
C ASP A 403 -19.27 -13.11 10.48
N ALA A 404 -19.52 -13.69 11.65
CA ALA A 404 -20.86 -13.68 12.27
C ALA A 404 -21.32 -12.27 12.68
N ASN A 405 -20.45 -11.50 13.36
CA ASN A 405 -20.81 -10.18 13.87
C ASN A 405 -20.94 -9.14 12.74
N MET A 406 -20.09 -9.23 11.73
CA MET A 406 -20.10 -8.36 10.55
C MET A 406 -21.29 -8.65 9.66
N ALA A 407 -21.72 -9.91 9.53
CA ALA A 407 -22.92 -10.28 8.81
C ALA A 407 -24.16 -9.62 9.43
N LYS A 408 -24.29 -9.71 10.76
CA LYS A 408 -25.36 -9.00 11.48
C LYS A 408 -25.24 -7.48 11.30
N PHE A 409 -24.05 -6.94 11.47
CA PHE A 409 -23.80 -5.51 11.33
C PHE A 409 -24.21 -4.96 9.96
N PHE A 410 -23.94 -5.68 8.87
CA PHE A 410 -24.35 -5.24 7.52
C PHE A 410 -25.86 -5.30 7.30
N ILE A 411 -26.56 -6.27 7.89
CA ILE A 411 -28.03 -6.28 7.92
C ILE A 411 -28.55 -5.07 8.70
N ASP A 412 -27.94 -4.74 9.84
CA ASP A 412 -28.30 -3.55 10.61
C ASP A 412 -28.05 -2.27 9.79
N MET A 413 -26.92 -2.17 9.06
CA MET A 413 -26.63 -1.04 8.17
C MET A 413 -27.66 -0.89 7.05
N ALA A 414 -28.16 -1.99 6.48
CA ALA A 414 -29.22 -1.97 5.47
C ALA A 414 -30.55 -1.41 6.00
N SER A 415 -30.78 -1.44 7.32
CA SER A 415 -32.00 -0.90 7.94
C SER A 415 -32.01 0.63 8.09
N PHE A 416 -30.84 1.29 7.99
CA PHE A 416 -30.74 2.74 8.08
C PHE A 416 -31.05 3.38 6.73
N SER A 417 -32.33 3.68 6.47
CA SER A 417 -32.88 4.12 5.17
C SER A 417 -32.16 5.28 4.47
N ASN A 418 -31.40 6.09 5.21
CA ASN A 418 -30.71 7.27 4.69
C ASN A 418 -29.18 7.15 4.73
N THR A 419 -28.63 5.95 4.96
CA THR A 419 -27.18 5.74 5.10
C THR A 419 -26.63 4.87 3.97
N LEU A 420 -25.76 5.46 3.14
CA LEU A 420 -24.96 4.73 2.17
C LEU A 420 -23.80 4.06 2.88
N THR A 421 -23.69 2.73 2.83
CA THR A 421 -22.51 2.03 3.37
C THR A 421 -21.62 1.56 2.23
N VAL A 422 -20.35 1.97 2.23
CA VAL A 422 -19.32 1.56 1.27
C VAL A 422 -18.29 0.72 2.01
N ILE A 423 -18.04 -0.50 1.52
CA ILE A 423 -17.14 -1.47 2.13
C ILE A 423 -16.06 -1.78 1.11
N PHE A 424 -14.79 -1.53 1.43
CA PHE A 424 -13.69 -1.86 0.52
C PHE A 424 -12.44 -2.34 1.26
N SER A 425 -11.49 -2.91 0.53
CA SER A 425 -10.12 -3.11 1.01
C SER A 425 -9.12 -2.29 0.21
N ASP A 426 -7.97 -2.01 0.81
CA ASP A 426 -6.87 -1.33 0.14
C ASP A 426 -6.10 -2.25 -0.82
N HIS A 427 -5.82 -3.46 -0.36
CA HIS A 427 -5.13 -4.51 -1.10
C HIS A 427 -5.41 -5.88 -0.47
N GLY A 428 -4.91 -6.96 -1.08
CA GLY A 428 -4.94 -8.31 -0.53
C GLY A 428 -3.85 -8.57 0.53
N HIS A 429 -3.76 -9.81 1.02
CA HIS A 429 -2.76 -10.16 2.02
C HIS A 429 -1.33 -10.01 1.47
N LYS A 430 -0.43 -9.44 2.30
CA LYS A 430 1.00 -9.31 1.98
C LYS A 430 1.92 -10.15 2.87
N MET A 431 1.47 -10.48 4.08
CA MET A 431 2.31 -11.10 5.11
C MET A 431 2.01 -12.58 5.36
N THR A 432 1.13 -13.18 4.55
CA THR A 432 0.78 -14.60 4.69
C THR A 432 1.74 -15.47 3.89
N PRO A 433 1.99 -16.73 4.29
CA PRO A 433 2.74 -17.66 3.44
C PRO A 433 2.16 -17.80 2.01
N PHE A 434 0.83 -17.69 1.86
CA PHE A 434 0.15 -17.76 0.57
C PHE A 434 0.48 -16.55 -0.33
N SER A 435 0.63 -15.34 0.22
CA SER A 435 0.89 -14.13 -0.58
C SER A 435 2.24 -14.14 -1.30
N TYR A 436 3.15 -15.05 -0.95
CA TYR A 436 4.41 -15.26 -1.67
C TYR A 436 4.29 -16.19 -2.88
N THR A 437 3.17 -16.92 -3.01
CA THR A 437 2.90 -17.79 -4.17
C THR A 437 2.45 -16.96 -5.38
N PRO A 438 2.56 -17.47 -6.62
CA PRO A 438 2.08 -16.77 -7.81
C PRO A 438 0.61 -16.36 -7.70
N GLU A 439 -0.26 -17.23 -7.17
CA GLU A 439 -1.69 -16.93 -6.99
C GLU A 439 -1.91 -15.86 -5.91
N GLY A 440 -1.21 -15.96 -4.76
CA GLY A 440 -1.30 -14.95 -3.73
C GLY A 440 -0.81 -13.56 -4.17
N ARG A 441 0.19 -13.50 -5.07
CA ARG A 441 0.64 -12.24 -5.69
C ARG A 441 -0.39 -11.62 -6.62
N ARG A 442 -1.28 -12.41 -7.22
CA ARG A 442 -2.43 -11.90 -8.00
C ARG A 442 -3.51 -11.37 -7.07
N GLU A 443 -3.88 -12.16 -6.05
CA GLU A 443 -4.89 -11.76 -5.06
C GLU A 443 -4.49 -10.48 -4.28
N LEU A 444 -3.19 -10.19 -4.14
CA LEU A 444 -2.71 -8.94 -3.53
C LEU A 444 -3.28 -7.68 -4.18
N PHE A 445 -3.58 -7.71 -5.49
CA PHE A 445 -4.08 -6.54 -6.23
C PHE A 445 -5.56 -6.67 -6.61
N ASP A 446 -6.27 -7.60 -5.97
CA ASP A 446 -7.70 -7.85 -6.14
C ASP A 446 -8.46 -7.46 -4.86
N PRO A 447 -8.65 -6.15 -4.59
CA PRO A 447 -9.36 -5.69 -3.41
C PRO A 447 -10.86 -5.99 -3.46
N VAL A 448 -11.46 -5.96 -2.27
CA VAL A 448 -12.90 -6.04 -2.02
C VAL A 448 -13.54 -4.69 -2.32
N PHE A 449 -14.72 -4.66 -2.95
CA PHE A 449 -15.55 -3.46 -3.00
C PHE A 449 -17.05 -3.82 -3.06
N PHE A 450 -17.82 -3.34 -2.08
CA PHE A 450 -19.27 -3.50 -1.97
C PHE A 450 -19.94 -2.18 -1.59
N MET A 451 -21.22 -2.03 -1.95
CA MET A 451 -22.06 -0.95 -1.44
C MET A 451 -23.38 -1.51 -0.93
N ILE A 452 -23.83 -1.09 0.25
CA ILE A 452 -25.20 -1.28 0.73
C ILE A 452 -25.93 0.03 0.52
N VAL A 453 -26.97 0.00 -0.32
CA VAL A 453 -27.76 1.16 -0.74
C VAL A 453 -29.21 0.95 -0.31
N PRO A 454 -29.63 1.50 0.84
CA PRO A 454 -31.03 1.54 1.24
C PRO A 454 -31.91 2.32 0.26
N ASP A 455 -33.20 2.01 0.19
CA ASP A 455 -34.13 2.63 -0.77
C ASP A 455 -34.16 4.16 -0.65
N GLY A 456 -34.15 4.70 0.58
CA GLY A 456 -34.11 6.15 0.80
C GLY A 456 -32.80 6.83 0.34
N VAL A 457 -31.70 6.06 0.20
CA VAL A 457 -30.46 6.52 -0.45
C VAL A 457 -30.61 6.43 -1.96
N ALA A 458 -31.15 5.33 -2.48
CA ALA A 458 -31.40 5.13 -3.91
C ALA A 458 -32.29 6.23 -4.49
N ASP A 459 -33.36 6.61 -3.77
CA ASP A 459 -34.27 7.70 -4.14
C ASP A 459 -33.54 9.05 -4.26
N LYS A 460 -32.60 9.32 -3.35
CA LYS A 460 -31.81 10.57 -3.33
C LYS A 460 -30.71 10.58 -4.38
N LEU A 461 -30.11 9.43 -4.69
CA LEU A 461 -29.14 9.30 -5.78
C LEU A 461 -29.83 9.41 -7.15
N GLY A 462 -31.09 8.97 -7.23
CA GLY A 462 -31.87 8.98 -8.45
C GLY A 462 -31.51 7.83 -9.42
N PRO A 463 -32.37 7.59 -10.42
CA PRO A 463 -32.25 6.44 -11.31
C PRO A 463 -30.97 6.44 -12.15
N GLU A 464 -30.47 7.62 -12.51
CA GLU A 464 -29.26 7.75 -13.33
C GLU A 464 -28.01 7.27 -12.60
N ARG A 465 -27.77 7.75 -11.37
CA ARG A 465 -26.63 7.30 -10.56
C ARG A 465 -26.78 5.85 -10.13
N MET A 466 -28.00 5.42 -9.82
CA MET A 466 -28.25 4.01 -9.49
C MET A 466 -27.99 3.08 -10.69
N GLY A 467 -28.42 3.44 -11.90
CA GLY A 467 -28.11 2.68 -13.12
C GLY A 467 -26.62 2.64 -13.43
N ALA A 468 -25.90 3.74 -13.16
CA ALA A 468 -24.44 3.78 -13.27
C ALA A 468 -23.78 2.83 -12.26
N LEU A 469 -24.17 2.86 -10.98
CA LEU A 469 -23.64 1.96 -9.96
C LEU A 469 -23.91 0.48 -10.31
N GLU A 470 -25.11 0.16 -10.79
CA GLU A 470 -25.48 -1.19 -11.22
C GLU A 470 -24.60 -1.66 -12.38
N THR A 471 -24.41 -0.81 -13.39
CA THR A 471 -23.54 -1.06 -14.55
C THR A 471 -22.07 -1.20 -14.14
N ASN A 472 -21.60 -0.34 -13.24
CA ASN A 472 -20.21 -0.24 -12.82
C ASN A 472 -19.74 -1.42 -11.96
N GLN A 473 -20.64 -2.25 -11.43
CA GLN A 473 -20.27 -3.52 -10.77
C GLN A 473 -19.39 -4.41 -11.66
N LYS A 474 -19.51 -4.26 -12.98
CA LYS A 474 -18.75 -5.00 -14.00
C LYS A 474 -17.77 -4.12 -14.78
N ARG A 475 -17.44 -2.91 -14.31
CA ARG A 475 -16.49 -2.00 -14.96
C ARG A 475 -15.23 -1.83 -14.13
N MET A 476 -14.10 -1.60 -14.80
CA MET A 476 -12.83 -1.38 -14.13
C MET A 476 -12.76 0.03 -13.51
N PHE A 477 -12.44 0.11 -12.23
CA PHE A 477 -12.22 1.36 -11.51
C PHE A 477 -11.17 1.22 -10.42
N MET A 478 -10.83 2.34 -9.80
CA MET A 478 -9.94 2.41 -8.63
C MET A 478 -10.54 3.36 -7.60
N LEU A 479 -10.05 3.35 -6.36
CA LEU A 479 -10.54 4.21 -5.27
C LEU A 479 -10.49 5.73 -5.58
N TYR A 480 -9.70 6.16 -6.56
CA TYR A 480 -9.76 7.53 -7.09
C TYR A 480 -11.10 7.87 -7.76
N ASP A 481 -11.72 6.92 -8.47
CA ASP A 481 -13.05 7.11 -9.05
C ASP A 481 -14.11 7.20 -7.93
N VAL A 482 -13.90 6.53 -6.80
CA VAL A 482 -14.77 6.63 -5.62
C VAL A 482 -14.62 8.01 -4.95
N HIS A 483 -13.40 8.54 -4.87
CA HIS A 483 -13.16 9.91 -4.43
C HIS A 483 -13.97 10.92 -5.27
N ASN A 484 -13.88 10.83 -6.60
CA ASN A 484 -14.62 11.73 -7.49
C ASN A 484 -16.14 11.61 -7.30
N ALA A 485 -16.65 10.40 -7.12
CA ALA A 485 -18.06 10.17 -6.76
C ALA A 485 -18.44 10.92 -5.48
N PHE A 486 -17.67 10.78 -4.40
CA PHE A 486 -17.96 11.44 -3.13
C PHE A 486 -17.87 12.97 -3.22
N MET A 487 -16.87 13.49 -3.93
CA MET A 487 -16.71 14.93 -4.16
C MET A 487 -17.88 15.52 -4.98
N SER A 488 -18.49 14.72 -5.85
CA SER A 488 -19.66 15.12 -6.65
C SER A 488 -21.01 14.93 -5.95
N LEU A 489 -21.05 14.31 -4.77
CA LEU A 489 -22.31 13.94 -4.12
C LEU A 489 -23.19 15.17 -3.82
N HIS A 490 -22.57 16.30 -3.45
CA HIS A 490 -23.26 17.55 -3.08
C HIS A 490 -22.83 18.79 -3.86
N ASN A 491 -21.85 18.68 -4.75
CA ASN A 491 -21.39 19.84 -5.51
C ASN A 491 -22.41 20.18 -6.63
N PRO A 492 -23.09 21.33 -6.58
CA PRO A 492 -24.14 21.66 -7.55
C PRO A 492 -23.64 21.75 -9.00
N GLN A 493 -22.35 22.06 -9.19
CA GLN A 493 -21.74 22.21 -10.52
C GLN A 493 -21.43 20.86 -11.17
N THR A 494 -21.10 19.85 -10.36
CA THR A 494 -20.63 18.55 -10.87
C THR A 494 -21.62 17.43 -10.68
N ARG A 495 -22.57 17.54 -9.75
CA ARG A 495 -23.46 16.43 -9.35
C ARG A 495 -24.29 15.83 -10.50
N ASN A 496 -24.63 16.63 -11.50
CA ASN A 496 -25.44 16.22 -12.65
C ASN A 496 -24.59 15.90 -13.89
N SER A 497 -23.26 15.90 -13.77
CA SER A 497 -22.38 15.50 -14.86
C SER A 497 -22.55 14.02 -15.18
N ARG A 498 -22.46 13.67 -16.46
CA ARG A 498 -22.39 12.29 -16.95
C ARG A 498 -20.95 11.83 -17.21
N ASP A 499 -20.00 12.73 -17.03
CA ASP A 499 -18.58 12.43 -17.22
C ASP A 499 -18.02 11.72 -15.99
N TYR A 500 -17.69 10.44 -16.13
CA TYR A 500 -17.08 9.63 -15.06
C TYR A 500 -15.75 10.22 -14.53
N LEU A 501 -15.05 11.06 -15.30
CA LEU A 501 -13.86 11.75 -14.82
C LEU A 501 -14.19 12.81 -13.75
N VAL A 502 -15.45 13.25 -13.69
CA VAL A 502 -15.96 14.27 -12.76
C VAL A 502 -16.73 13.64 -11.59
N THR A 503 -17.60 12.67 -11.88
CA THR A 503 -18.54 12.04 -10.93
C THR A 503 -18.16 10.61 -10.56
N GLY A 504 -17.05 10.10 -11.12
CA GLY A 504 -16.52 8.79 -10.75
C GLY A 504 -17.51 7.66 -10.99
N ILE A 505 -17.65 6.77 -10.00
CA ILE A 505 -18.57 5.62 -10.06
C ILE A 505 -20.06 5.99 -10.09
N PHE A 506 -20.44 7.26 -9.86
CA PHE A 506 -21.81 7.74 -10.02
C PHE A 506 -22.19 8.05 -11.48
N SER A 507 -21.28 7.87 -12.43
CA SER A 507 -21.58 7.85 -13.86
C SER A 507 -21.02 6.59 -14.51
N GLU A 508 -21.60 6.19 -15.65
CA GLU A 508 -21.18 4.96 -16.32
C GLU A 508 -19.71 5.04 -16.75
N ILE A 509 -18.92 4.10 -16.24
CA ILE A 509 -17.52 3.95 -16.63
C ILE A 509 -17.46 3.22 -17.98
N PRO A 510 -16.61 3.67 -18.93
CA PRO A 510 -16.53 3.07 -20.25
C PRO A 510 -16.28 1.56 -20.21
N ALA A 511 -17.03 0.82 -21.06
CA ALA A 511 -16.94 -0.62 -21.18
C ALA A 511 -15.56 -1.16 -21.59
N ASN A 512 -14.81 -0.32 -22.30
CA ASN A 512 -13.50 -0.60 -22.84
C ASN A 512 -12.36 -0.13 -21.92
N ARG A 513 -12.64 0.45 -20.74
CA ARG A 513 -11.59 0.85 -19.79
C ARG A 513 -10.85 -0.38 -19.29
N THR A 514 -9.53 -0.34 -19.33
CA THR A 514 -8.63 -1.41 -18.92
C THR A 514 -7.62 -0.93 -17.89
N CYS A 515 -6.78 -1.82 -17.37
CA CYS A 515 -5.62 -1.47 -16.56
C CYS A 515 -4.67 -0.47 -17.27
N ALA A 516 -4.64 -0.39 -18.60
CA ALA A 516 -3.82 0.58 -19.31
C ALA A 516 -4.28 2.03 -19.07
N ASP A 517 -5.56 2.21 -18.75
CA ASP A 517 -6.20 3.51 -18.48
C ASP A 517 -6.17 3.89 -16.99
N LEU A 518 -5.62 3.01 -16.14
CA LEU A 518 -5.49 3.23 -14.71
C LEU A 518 -4.07 3.67 -14.34
N PHE A 519 -3.98 4.53 -13.32
CA PHE A 519 -2.70 4.79 -12.70
C PHE A 519 -2.37 3.66 -11.73
N MET A 520 -1.33 2.88 -12.04
CA MET A 520 -0.82 1.82 -11.17
C MET A 520 0.66 2.04 -10.90
N LEU A 521 1.10 1.70 -9.69
CA LEU A 521 2.52 1.70 -9.38
C LEU A 521 3.25 0.60 -10.19
N PRO A 522 4.55 0.77 -10.47
CA PRO A 522 5.28 -0.10 -11.40
C PRO A 522 5.35 -1.59 -11.02
N LEU A 523 5.09 -1.94 -9.77
CA LEU A 523 5.14 -3.31 -9.26
C LEU A 523 3.75 -3.93 -9.04
N THR A 524 2.70 -3.15 -9.30
CA THR A 524 1.30 -3.55 -9.20
C THR A 524 0.94 -4.47 -10.35
N ARG A 525 0.27 -5.60 -10.07
CA ARG A 525 -0.29 -6.48 -11.11
C ARG A 525 -1.72 -6.07 -11.47
N CYS A 526 -2.04 -6.25 -12.75
CA CYS A 526 -3.38 -6.01 -13.23
C CYS A 526 -4.26 -7.21 -12.86
N LYS A 527 -5.47 -6.92 -12.39
CA LYS A 527 -6.47 -7.95 -12.06
C LYS A 527 -7.09 -8.63 -13.29
N CYS A 528 -7.05 -7.96 -14.45
CA CYS A 528 -7.60 -8.46 -15.69
C CYS A 528 -6.82 -9.69 -16.18
N GLU A 529 -7.52 -10.79 -16.42
CA GLU A 529 -6.94 -12.01 -16.95
C GLU A 529 -6.26 -11.75 -18.30
N GLY A 530 -5.03 -12.25 -18.45
CA GLY A 530 -4.26 -12.16 -19.71
C GLY A 530 -3.78 -10.76 -20.09
N PHE A 531 -3.97 -9.75 -19.24
CA PHE A 531 -3.47 -8.40 -19.49
C PHE A 531 -1.94 -8.31 -19.30
N ASP A 532 -1.46 -8.91 -18.21
CA ASP A 532 -0.04 -9.08 -17.96
C ASP A 532 0.41 -10.40 -18.63
N GLU A 533 1.47 -10.36 -19.43
CA GLU A 533 2.09 -11.55 -20.04
C GLU A 533 2.91 -12.26 -18.96
N GLU A 534 2.36 -13.36 -18.43
CA GLU A 534 2.92 -14.17 -17.36
C GLU A 534 3.17 -15.62 -17.82
N GLY A 535 4.11 -16.33 -17.19
CA GLY A 535 4.28 -17.79 -17.33
C GLY A 535 4.82 -18.30 -18.67
N HIS A 536 4.87 -17.45 -19.71
CA HIS A 536 5.45 -17.78 -21.01
C HIS A 536 6.96 -17.49 -21.10
N ILE A 537 7.49 -16.65 -20.21
CA ILE A 537 8.91 -16.29 -20.18
C ILE A 537 9.63 -17.24 -19.21
N LYS A 538 10.61 -17.99 -19.73
CA LYS A 538 11.41 -18.91 -18.93
C LYS A 538 12.25 -18.13 -17.90
N ASP A 539 12.39 -18.71 -16.71
CA ASP A 539 13.36 -18.23 -15.72
C ASP A 539 14.76 -18.15 -16.33
N ASP A 540 15.49 -17.09 -15.99
CA ASP A 540 16.84 -16.80 -16.50
C ASP A 540 16.95 -16.78 -18.05
N ALA A 541 15.88 -16.38 -18.76
CA ALA A 541 15.90 -16.30 -20.22
C ALA A 541 17.00 -15.35 -20.76
N GLU A 542 17.80 -15.83 -21.72
CA GLU A 542 18.97 -15.11 -22.28
C GLU A 542 18.61 -13.72 -22.86
N ASP A 543 17.41 -13.56 -23.42
CA ASP A 543 16.91 -12.31 -23.99
C ASP A 543 16.42 -11.29 -22.94
N HIS A 544 16.38 -11.68 -21.66
CA HIS A 544 15.99 -10.82 -20.52
C HIS A 544 17.15 -10.53 -19.55
N LYS A 545 18.27 -11.25 -19.65
CA LYS A 545 19.46 -11.05 -18.79
C LYS A 545 19.97 -9.61 -18.80
N TRP A 546 19.94 -8.94 -19.94
CA TRP A 546 20.36 -7.54 -20.07
C TRP A 546 19.47 -6.57 -19.26
N LEU A 547 18.17 -6.86 -19.11
CA LEU A 547 17.27 -6.07 -18.26
C LEU A 547 17.51 -6.33 -16.78
N ALA A 548 17.68 -7.61 -16.41
CA ALA A 548 18.00 -8.01 -15.04
C ALA A 548 19.32 -7.37 -14.58
N GLU A 549 20.33 -7.37 -15.44
CA GLU A 549 21.62 -6.77 -15.14
C GLU A 549 21.58 -5.25 -15.12
N ALA A 550 20.80 -4.62 -16.00
CA ALA A 550 20.56 -3.19 -15.90
C ALA A 550 19.95 -2.81 -14.55
N ALA A 551 18.92 -3.54 -14.10
CA ALA A 551 18.29 -3.30 -12.79
C ALA A 551 19.28 -3.43 -11.62
N VAL A 552 20.11 -4.48 -11.60
CA VAL A 552 21.15 -4.64 -10.56
C VAL A 552 22.22 -3.55 -10.66
N GLY A 553 22.56 -3.12 -11.87
CA GLY A 553 23.46 -1.99 -12.13
C GLY A 553 22.97 -0.70 -11.48
N TYR A 554 21.72 -0.31 -11.73
CA TYR A 554 21.11 0.89 -11.11
C TYR A 554 21.04 0.78 -9.58
N MET A 555 20.72 -0.39 -9.03
CA MET A 555 20.70 -0.60 -7.59
C MET A 555 22.10 -0.51 -6.96
N ASN A 556 23.11 -1.06 -7.62
CA ASN A 556 24.51 -0.98 -7.18
C ASN A 556 25.04 0.46 -7.22
N ASP A 557 24.77 1.19 -8.30
CA ASP A 557 25.10 2.62 -8.41
C ASP A 557 24.43 3.43 -7.29
N ALA A 558 23.20 3.07 -6.88
CA ALA A 558 22.52 3.69 -5.76
C ALA A 558 23.20 3.38 -4.42
N ILE A 559 23.53 2.12 -4.12
CA ILE A 559 24.24 1.75 -2.87
C ILE A 559 25.53 2.56 -2.72
N GLN A 560 26.36 2.58 -3.77
CA GLN A 560 27.62 3.33 -3.79
C GLN A 560 27.37 4.84 -3.58
N ARG A 561 26.44 5.43 -4.33
CA ARG A 561 26.11 6.87 -4.21
C ARG A 561 25.58 7.24 -2.82
N GLN A 562 24.80 6.36 -2.20
CA GLN A 562 24.25 6.61 -0.87
C GLN A 562 25.36 6.58 0.18
N TYR A 563 26.25 5.58 0.12
CA TYR A 563 27.41 5.48 1.01
C TYR A 563 28.36 6.68 0.89
N GLU A 564 28.66 7.12 -0.33
CA GLU A 564 29.51 8.29 -0.59
C GLU A 564 28.95 9.60 0.00
N LYS A 565 27.64 9.66 0.30
CA LYS A 565 26.99 10.83 0.90
C LYS A 565 27.02 10.85 2.44
N GLU A 566 27.46 9.78 3.12
CA GLU A 566 27.38 9.66 4.58
C GLU A 566 28.17 10.74 5.34
N ASP A 567 29.32 11.16 4.80
CA ASP A 567 30.15 12.23 5.35
C ASP A 567 31.00 12.82 4.21
N LYS A 568 30.70 14.06 3.81
CA LYS A 568 31.35 14.74 2.67
C LYS A 568 32.79 15.16 2.98
N ASP A 569 33.17 15.24 4.25
CA ASP A 569 34.49 15.72 4.68
C ASP A 569 35.49 14.58 4.87
N SER A 570 35.03 13.32 4.88
CA SER A 570 35.87 12.14 5.01
C SER A 570 36.29 11.61 3.64
N LYS A 571 37.60 11.62 3.34
CA LYS A 571 38.20 10.87 2.21
C LYS A 571 38.00 9.34 2.32
N LYS A 572 37.30 8.84 3.34
CA LYS A 572 37.12 7.41 3.64
C LYS A 572 35.87 6.80 3.00
N ASN A 573 34.91 7.62 2.53
CA ASN A 573 33.64 7.13 1.98
C ASN A 573 33.70 7.06 0.45
N GLN A 574 34.42 6.08 -0.07
CA GLN A 574 34.57 5.83 -1.51
C GLN A 574 34.21 4.39 -1.84
N GLY A 575 33.38 4.18 -2.87
CA GLY A 575 32.94 2.85 -3.27
C GLY A 575 31.83 2.31 -2.36
N TYR A 576 31.97 1.07 -1.90
CA TYR A 576 31.00 0.39 -1.04
C TYR A 576 31.49 0.34 0.41
N GLY A 577 30.57 0.50 1.35
CA GLY A 577 30.79 0.33 2.78
C GLY A 577 30.55 -1.11 3.25
N ASN A 578 29.90 -1.28 4.40
CA ASN A 578 29.46 -2.59 4.88
C ASN A 578 28.34 -3.18 4.00
N CYS A 579 27.50 -2.34 3.41
CA CYS A 579 26.50 -2.74 2.44
C CYS A 579 27.20 -3.11 1.13
N GLU A 580 27.30 -4.41 0.89
CA GLU A 580 28.05 -4.97 -0.23
C GLU A 580 27.42 -4.67 -1.58
N ARG A 581 28.25 -4.67 -2.62
CA ARG A 581 27.81 -4.71 -4.02
C ARG A 581 27.00 -5.99 -4.29
N LEU A 582 25.82 -5.83 -4.87
CA LEU A 582 24.96 -6.94 -5.27
C LEU A 582 25.55 -7.67 -6.48
N VAL A 583 25.51 -9.00 -6.42
CA VAL A 583 25.95 -9.90 -7.51
C VAL A 583 24.75 -10.72 -7.95
N GLY A 584 24.28 -10.47 -9.18
CA GLY A 584 23.13 -11.15 -9.77
C GLY A 584 23.43 -12.61 -10.06
N LYS A 585 22.59 -13.51 -9.55
CA LYS A 585 22.73 -14.96 -9.70
C LYS A 585 21.79 -15.51 -10.77
N SER A 586 20.51 -15.15 -10.68
CA SER A 586 19.43 -15.55 -11.59
C SER A 586 18.24 -14.60 -11.43
N PHE A 587 17.21 -14.75 -12.26
CA PHE A 587 15.92 -14.09 -12.06
C PHE A 587 14.76 -15.02 -12.43
N THR A 588 13.62 -14.80 -11.77
CA THR A 588 12.39 -15.59 -11.93
C THR A 588 11.16 -14.69 -12.02
N ASP A 589 9.98 -15.27 -12.27
CA ASP A 589 8.69 -14.56 -12.24
C ASP A 589 8.66 -13.33 -13.17
N VAL A 590 9.18 -13.45 -14.39
CA VAL A 590 9.16 -12.35 -15.36
C VAL A 590 7.72 -12.08 -15.81
N VAL A 591 7.30 -10.82 -15.68
CA VAL A 591 5.98 -10.36 -16.12
C VAL A 591 6.16 -9.14 -17.01
N LYS A 592 5.54 -9.15 -18.19
CA LYS A 592 5.50 -8.00 -19.10
C LYS A 592 4.11 -7.38 -19.14
N ARG A 593 4.08 -6.06 -19.16
CA ARG A 593 2.89 -5.26 -19.40
C ARG A 593 3.13 -4.29 -20.53
N PHE A 594 2.24 -4.32 -21.52
CA PHE A 594 2.24 -3.35 -22.61
C PHE A 594 1.41 -2.14 -22.20
N GLN A 595 2.01 -0.95 -22.26
CA GLN A 595 1.35 0.31 -21.93
C GLN A 595 1.70 1.37 -22.97
N GLY A 596 0.83 1.51 -23.97
CA GLY A 596 1.05 2.41 -25.10
C GLY A 596 2.35 2.08 -25.83
N GLU A 597 3.29 3.02 -25.87
CA GLU A 597 4.59 2.82 -26.52
C GLU A 597 5.63 2.10 -25.64
N PHE A 598 5.31 1.77 -24.39
CA PHE A 598 6.23 1.17 -23.43
C PHE A 598 5.89 -0.28 -23.11
N ILE A 599 6.94 -1.03 -22.74
CA ILE A 599 6.83 -2.35 -22.11
C ILE A 599 7.43 -2.20 -20.71
N LEU A 600 6.59 -2.44 -19.71
CA LEU A 600 7.00 -2.56 -18.33
C LEU A 600 7.33 -4.03 -18.06
N THR A 601 8.54 -4.32 -17.59
CA THR A 601 8.98 -5.66 -17.23
C THR A 601 9.27 -5.70 -15.74
N THR A 602 8.64 -6.62 -15.04
CA THR A 602 8.97 -6.92 -13.64
C THR A 602 9.55 -8.32 -13.52
N MET A 603 10.46 -8.52 -12.57
CA MET A 603 11.07 -9.82 -12.30
C MET A 603 11.60 -9.88 -10.87
N ASP A 604 11.69 -11.08 -10.31
CA ASP A 604 12.35 -11.35 -9.04
C ASP A 604 13.83 -11.66 -9.32
N VAL A 605 14.71 -10.72 -8.96
CA VAL A 605 16.16 -10.87 -9.10
C VAL A 605 16.73 -11.52 -7.85
N HIS A 606 17.39 -12.66 -8.03
CA HIS A 606 18.10 -13.38 -6.99
C HIS A 606 19.56 -12.94 -6.99
N VAL A 607 20.04 -12.45 -5.86
CA VAL A 607 21.44 -12.03 -5.68
C VAL A 607 22.14 -12.88 -4.64
N VAL A 608 23.44 -13.08 -4.86
CA VAL A 608 24.28 -13.91 -3.99
C VAL A 608 24.30 -13.31 -2.57
N PRO A 609 23.99 -14.11 -1.53
CA PRO A 609 23.96 -13.61 -0.17
C PRO A 609 25.31 -13.12 0.32
N PRO A 610 25.34 -12.20 1.31
CA PRO A 610 26.57 -11.82 1.98
C PRO A 610 27.14 -13.00 2.78
N ASN A 611 28.43 -12.95 3.08
CA ASN A 611 29.11 -14.04 3.79
C ASN A 611 28.43 -14.36 5.14
N GLY A 612 28.22 -15.65 5.40
CA GLY A 612 27.53 -16.13 6.60
C GLY A 612 26.02 -16.35 6.41
N TYR A 613 25.46 -16.05 5.24
CA TYR A 613 24.09 -16.38 4.87
C TYR A 613 24.06 -17.37 3.70
N GLN A 614 23.08 -18.28 3.70
CA GLN A 614 22.97 -19.37 2.72
C GLN A 614 21.87 -19.12 1.67
N GLU A 615 20.82 -18.38 2.04
CA GLU A 615 19.67 -18.11 1.17
C GLU A 615 19.93 -16.88 0.30
N ASP A 616 19.58 -16.95 -0.98
CA ASP A 616 19.68 -15.82 -1.89
C ASP A 616 18.83 -14.63 -1.39
N GLU A 617 19.32 -13.42 -1.62
CA GLU A 617 18.54 -12.21 -1.37
C GLU A 617 17.71 -11.90 -2.62
N ILE A 618 16.42 -11.62 -2.46
CA ILE A 618 15.49 -11.47 -3.58
C ILE A 618 14.93 -10.05 -3.64
N TYR A 619 15.07 -9.44 -4.81
CA TYR A 619 14.57 -8.11 -5.11
C TYR A 619 13.60 -8.18 -6.29
N LYS A 620 12.35 -7.82 -6.07
CA LYS A 620 11.41 -7.63 -7.17
C LYS A 620 11.65 -6.26 -7.78
N VAL A 621 12.07 -6.23 -9.05
CA VAL A 621 12.44 -5.00 -9.75
C VAL A 621 11.43 -4.69 -10.86
N SER A 622 11.34 -3.42 -11.24
CA SER A 622 10.52 -2.95 -12.34
C SER A 622 11.34 -2.06 -13.28
N VAL A 623 11.42 -2.44 -14.55
CA VAL A 623 12.11 -1.70 -15.60
C VAL A 623 11.17 -1.39 -16.75
N LYS A 624 11.33 -0.22 -17.36
CA LYS A 624 10.52 0.26 -18.47
C LYS A 624 11.40 0.40 -19.71
N GLN A 625 10.96 -0.16 -20.82
CA GLN A 625 11.61 -0.03 -22.13
C GLN A 625 10.59 0.41 -23.18
N TYR A 626 11.06 0.84 -24.34
CA TYR A 626 10.18 1.10 -25.49
C TYR A 626 9.74 -0.22 -26.15
N SER A 627 8.48 -0.26 -26.60
CA SER A 627 7.92 -1.38 -27.37
C SER A 627 8.52 -1.50 -28.78
N LYS A 628 8.92 -0.38 -29.36
CA LYS A 628 9.67 -0.30 -30.62
C LYS A 628 11.17 -0.19 -30.34
N PRO A 629 12.05 -0.64 -31.26
CA PRO A 629 13.49 -0.52 -31.08
C PRO A 629 13.96 0.92 -30.93
N ARG A 630 14.10 1.38 -29.68
CA ARG A 630 14.52 2.73 -29.32
C ARG A 630 15.42 2.65 -28.09
N GLN A 631 16.43 3.51 -28.05
CA GLN A 631 17.38 3.60 -26.95
C GLN A 631 16.70 4.00 -25.64
N GLY A 632 17.20 3.47 -24.53
CA GLY A 632 16.74 3.78 -23.19
C GLY A 632 16.01 2.63 -22.50
N VAL A 633 16.48 2.31 -21.31
CA VAL A 633 15.76 1.52 -20.29
C VAL A 633 15.76 2.34 -19.01
N PHE A 634 14.63 2.35 -18.33
CA PHE A 634 14.41 3.16 -17.13
C PHE A 634 14.14 2.23 -15.94
N PHE A 635 14.86 2.42 -14.84
CA PHE A 635 14.66 1.64 -13.63
C PHE A 635 13.63 2.32 -12.73
N LEU A 636 12.39 1.82 -12.75
CA LEU A 636 11.30 2.53 -12.10
C LEU A 636 11.27 2.34 -10.58
N SER A 637 11.45 1.11 -10.10
CA SER A 637 11.40 0.82 -8.66
C SER A 637 11.87 -0.59 -8.34
N PHE A 638 12.08 -0.85 -7.05
CA PHE A 638 12.25 -2.19 -6.51
C PHE A 638 11.54 -2.35 -5.17
N VAL A 639 11.26 -3.60 -4.81
CA VAL A 639 10.82 -4.02 -3.49
C VAL A 639 11.67 -5.22 -3.09
N ARG A 640 12.22 -5.17 -1.88
CA ARG A 640 12.90 -6.32 -1.32
C ARG A 640 11.89 -7.36 -0.84
N VAL A 641 12.00 -8.57 -1.38
CA VAL A 641 11.12 -9.70 -1.05
C VAL A 641 11.64 -10.42 0.20
N THR A 642 12.96 -10.55 0.35
CA THR A 642 13.57 -11.17 1.54
C THR A 642 13.52 -10.27 2.78
N LYS A 643 13.48 -10.88 3.97
CA LYS A 643 13.50 -10.15 5.25
C LYS A 643 14.85 -9.45 5.43
N TYR A 644 14.84 -8.14 5.61
CA TYR A 644 16.05 -7.31 5.72
C TYR A 644 16.40 -6.84 7.14
N ASN A 645 15.53 -7.07 8.13
CA ASN A 645 15.80 -6.68 9.52
C ASN A 645 17.10 -7.30 10.08
N LYS A 646 17.55 -8.43 9.51
CA LYS A 646 18.83 -9.09 9.84
C LYS A 646 20.06 -8.21 9.55
N PHE A 647 19.94 -7.24 8.65
CA PHE A 647 21.04 -6.36 8.24
C PHE A 647 21.14 -5.06 9.05
N VAL A 648 20.13 -4.74 9.88
CA VAL A 648 20.08 -3.47 10.65
C VAL A 648 21.33 -3.27 11.51
N THR A 649 21.95 -4.35 11.99
CA THR A 649 23.13 -4.27 12.86
C THR A 649 24.46 -4.05 12.13
N CYS A 650 24.50 -4.21 10.80
CA CYS A 650 25.71 -4.02 9.98
C CYS A 650 25.55 -2.96 8.88
N GLN A 651 24.35 -2.39 8.73
CA GLN A 651 24.02 -1.44 7.68
C GLN A 651 24.86 -0.15 7.82
N ASP A 652 25.32 0.39 6.68
CA ASP A 652 25.86 1.75 6.60
C ASP A 652 24.75 2.78 6.85
N LYS A 653 25.02 3.82 7.65
CA LYS A 653 23.93 4.71 8.13
C LYS A 653 23.21 5.44 6.99
N SER A 654 23.93 5.71 5.91
CA SER A 654 23.45 6.45 4.74
C SER A 654 22.78 5.58 3.67
N VAL A 655 22.95 4.26 3.69
CA VAL A 655 22.42 3.34 2.66
C VAL A 655 21.03 2.85 3.09
N ASP A 656 20.05 2.86 2.19
CA ASP A 656 18.72 2.30 2.47
C ASP A 656 18.83 0.80 2.84
N ILE A 657 18.31 0.44 4.03
CA ILE A 657 18.26 -0.94 4.51
C ILE A 657 17.57 -1.90 3.53
N LYS A 658 16.65 -1.41 2.70
CA LYS A 658 16.00 -2.21 1.67
C LYS A 658 16.95 -2.57 0.52
N LEU A 659 18.02 -1.82 0.30
CA LEU A 659 19.09 -2.16 -0.64
C LEU A 659 20.18 -3.00 0.03
N CYS A 660 20.51 -2.69 1.29
CA CYS A 660 21.70 -3.19 1.97
C CYS A 660 21.72 -4.71 2.21
N ALA A 661 22.78 -5.39 1.79
CA ALA A 661 23.12 -6.74 2.22
C ALA A 661 24.54 -6.72 2.82
N CYS A 662 24.69 -7.12 4.09
CA CYS A 662 25.94 -7.00 4.84
C CYS A 662 26.12 -8.14 5.86
N ALA A 663 27.33 -8.30 6.41
CA ALA A 663 27.63 -9.25 7.47
C ALA A 663 28.32 -8.58 8.67
N LYS A 664 27.96 -9.01 9.89
CA LYS A 664 28.34 -8.35 11.16
C LYS A 664 29.84 -8.45 11.51
N ASN A 665 30.54 -9.45 10.98
CA ASN A 665 31.94 -9.75 11.31
C ASN A 665 32.79 -9.85 10.03
N GLN A 666 32.81 -8.81 9.20
CA GLN A 666 33.77 -8.75 8.09
C GLN A 666 35.10 -8.21 8.59
N THR A 667 36.09 -9.09 8.73
CA THR A 667 37.48 -8.68 8.56
C THR A 667 37.71 -8.42 7.06
N SER A 668 38.56 -7.45 6.72
CA SER A 668 38.80 -6.96 5.35
C SER A 668 39.26 -8.02 4.33
N ASN A 669 39.46 -9.28 4.74
CA ASN A 669 39.93 -10.40 3.93
C ASN A 669 38.89 -11.48 3.63
N ASN A 670 37.65 -11.38 4.13
CA ASN A 670 36.60 -12.33 3.77
C ASN A 670 35.88 -11.86 2.49
N THR A 671 36.59 -11.78 1.36
CA THR A 671 35.96 -11.76 0.04
C THR A 671 35.15 -13.05 -0.13
N LYS A 672 33.95 -12.97 -0.72
CA LYS A 672 33.16 -14.15 -1.14
C LYS A 672 34.08 -15.14 -1.89
N ASN A 673 34.56 -16.19 -1.22
CA ASN A 673 35.53 -17.12 -1.79
C ASN A 673 34.94 -17.70 -3.09
N GLY A 674 35.45 -17.23 -4.23
CA GLY A 674 35.03 -17.68 -5.56
C GLY A 674 34.02 -16.83 -6.33
N VAL A 675 33.44 -15.76 -5.76
CA VAL A 675 32.41 -14.93 -6.45
C VAL A 675 32.97 -13.61 -6.97
N LEU A 676 33.87 -12.99 -6.21
CA LEU A 676 34.58 -11.76 -6.61
C LEU A 676 36.04 -12.09 -6.96
N LEU A 677 36.65 -11.24 -7.78
CA LEU A 677 38.09 -11.13 -7.93
C LEU A 677 38.67 -10.34 -6.74
N GLU A 678 39.99 -10.43 -6.52
CA GLU A 678 40.67 -9.74 -5.40
C GLU A 678 40.45 -8.21 -5.38
N ASN A 679 40.23 -7.63 -6.56
CA ASN A 679 39.95 -6.21 -6.75
C ASN A 679 38.45 -5.85 -6.61
N GLY A 680 37.60 -6.77 -6.15
CA GLY A 680 36.17 -6.55 -5.93
C GLY A 680 35.28 -6.70 -7.18
N VAL A 681 35.86 -6.96 -8.35
CA VAL A 681 35.10 -7.19 -9.60
C VAL A 681 34.35 -8.53 -9.53
N PRO A 682 33.05 -8.60 -9.87
CA PRO A 682 32.35 -9.87 -9.94
C PRO A 682 32.97 -10.79 -11.00
N ARG A 683 33.21 -12.07 -10.66
CA ARG A 683 33.69 -13.07 -11.64
C ARG A 683 32.65 -13.36 -12.72
N GLY A 684 31.37 -13.23 -12.37
CA GLY A 684 30.27 -13.33 -13.31
C GLY A 684 28.97 -12.77 -12.73
N MET A 685 27.99 -12.61 -13.61
CA MET A 685 26.63 -12.17 -13.30
C MET A 685 25.66 -12.95 -14.19
N PHE A 686 24.56 -13.47 -13.63
CA PHE A 686 23.53 -14.22 -14.37
C PHE A 686 24.09 -15.33 -15.29
N GLY A 687 25.11 -16.04 -14.78
CA GLY A 687 25.80 -17.12 -15.50
C GLY A 687 26.83 -16.68 -16.54
N ALA A 688 26.96 -15.37 -16.86
CA ALA A 688 27.97 -14.86 -17.77
C ALA A 688 29.27 -14.50 -17.05
N GLU A 689 30.40 -14.95 -17.59
CA GLU A 689 31.74 -14.62 -17.09
C GLU A 689 32.13 -13.16 -17.41
N THR A 690 32.74 -12.48 -16.44
CA THR A 690 33.23 -11.10 -16.62
C THR A 690 34.57 -11.08 -17.35
N LYS A 691 34.57 -10.56 -18.57
CA LYS A 691 35.77 -10.24 -19.34
C LYS A 691 36.31 -8.89 -18.89
N VAL A 692 37.55 -8.87 -18.40
CA VAL A 692 38.20 -7.66 -17.87
C VAL A 692 39.24 -7.16 -18.88
N LYS A 693 39.11 -5.89 -19.28
CA LYS A 693 40.10 -5.17 -20.08
C LYS A 693 40.73 -4.06 -19.25
N ASN A 694 42.04 -4.13 -19.04
CA ASN A 694 42.79 -3.07 -18.38
C ASN A 694 42.96 -1.87 -19.33
N LEU A 695 42.49 -0.69 -18.90
CA LEU A 695 42.59 0.56 -19.64
C LEU A 695 43.70 1.49 -19.11
N ASP A 696 44.05 1.40 -17.83
CA ASP A 696 45.22 2.08 -17.26
C ASP A 696 45.71 1.35 -16.00
N SER A 697 46.99 0.96 -16.00
CA SER A 697 47.76 0.57 -14.80
C SER A 697 47.11 -0.47 -13.87
N ASN A 698 46.22 -1.34 -14.37
CA ASN A 698 45.36 -2.24 -13.58
C ASN A 698 44.44 -1.51 -12.59
N CYS A 699 44.31 -0.20 -12.73
CA CYS A 699 43.43 0.68 -11.95
C CYS A 699 42.08 0.87 -12.63
N LEU A 700 42.10 1.31 -13.89
CA LEU A 700 40.88 1.53 -14.67
C LEU A 700 40.59 0.28 -15.48
N LEU A 701 39.50 -0.41 -15.12
CA LEU A 701 39.10 -1.66 -15.75
C LEU A 701 37.77 -1.47 -16.46
N PHE A 702 37.71 -1.97 -17.69
CA PHE A 702 36.49 -2.07 -18.49
C PHE A 702 36.00 -3.50 -18.47
N LEU A 703 34.75 -3.68 -18.06
CA LEU A 703 34.15 -4.97 -17.82
C LEU A 703 33.10 -5.24 -18.88
N ARG A 704 33.13 -6.45 -19.45
CA ARG A 704 32.12 -6.92 -20.41
C ARG A 704 31.61 -8.29 -20.02
N ARG A 705 30.28 -8.47 -20.10
CA ARG A 705 29.61 -9.76 -19.92
C ARG A 705 28.69 -10.00 -21.10
N ASP A 706 28.84 -11.14 -21.77
CA ASP A 706 28.04 -11.51 -22.95
C ASP A 706 26.98 -12.56 -22.56
N PHE A 707 25.71 -12.30 -22.89
CA PHE A 707 24.59 -13.24 -22.69
C PHE A 707 24.16 -13.81 -24.03
N GLY A 708 24.59 -15.04 -24.28
CA GLY A 708 24.42 -15.72 -25.56
C GLY A 708 24.91 -14.86 -26.73
N THR A 709 24.15 -14.85 -27.82
CA THR A 709 24.49 -14.07 -29.03
C THR A 709 23.80 -12.71 -29.10
N PHE A 710 22.78 -12.47 -28.27
CA PHE A 710 21.82 -11.38 -28.45
C PHE A 710 22.02 -10.20 -27.52
N SER A 711 22.69 -10.36 -26.37
CA SER A 711 22.88 -9.23 -25.46
C SER A 711 24.22 -9.25 -24.73
N PHE A 712 24.63 -8.10 -24.22
CA PHE A 712 25.84 -7.95 -23.41
C PHE A 712 25.73 -6.71 -22.51
N THR A 713 26.51 -6.65 -21.45
CA THR A 713 26.59 -5.50 -20.54
C THR A 713 28.02 -4.98 -20.46
N LEU A 714 28.12 -3.67 -20.26
CA LEU A 714 29.36 -2.94 -20.08
C LEU A 714 29.37 -2.20 -18.74
N GLU A 715 30.49 -2.27 -18.04
CA GLU A 715 30.76 -1.48 -16.84
C GLU A 715 32.19 -0.92 -16.90
N VAL A 716 32.44 0.13 -16.11
CA VAL A 716 33.77 0.66 -15.89
C VAL A 716 34.01 0.82 -14.40
N THR A 717 35.21 0.47 -13.95
CA THR A 717 35.57 0.58 -12.54
C THR A 717 36.96 1.18 -12.36
N ASN A 718 37.11 1.99 -11.33
CA ASN A 718 38.37 2.48 -10.81
C ASN A 718 38.65 1.79 -9.48
N VAL A 719 39.49 0.76 -9.49
CA VAL A 719 39.80 -0.03 -8.28
C VAL A 719 40.90 0.58 -7.40
N CYS A 720 41.59 1.60 -7.91
CA CYS A 720 42.68 2.26 -7.20
C CYS A 720 42.17 3.32 -6.21
N THR A 721 43.04 3.71 -5.28
CA THR A 721 42.71 4.62 -4.17
C THR A 721 43.31 6.01 -4.31
N ASP A 722 44.18 6.22 -5.30
CA ASP A 722 45.11 7.35 -5.41
C ASP A 722 44.84 8.24 -6.64
N ARG A 723 43.74 7.99 -7.37
CA ARG A 723 43.47 8.69 -8.64
C ARG A 723 42.00 8.68 -9.02
N THR A 724 41.60 9.69 -9.77
CA THR A 724 40.27 9.86 -10.36
C THR A 724 40.37 9.85 -11.88
N TYR A 725 39.39 9.25 -12.56
CA TYR A 725 39.32 9.27 -14.02
C TYR A 725 38.14 10.07 -14.54
N LYS A 726 38.31 10.71 -15.70
CA LYS A 726 37.20 11.11 -16.59
C LYS A 726 37.14 10.09 -17.72
N PHE A 727 36.00 9.44 -17.87
CA PHE A 727 35.75 8.41 -18.87
C PHE A 727 34.61 8.87 -19.80
N SER A 728 34.84 8.83 -21.11
CA SER A 728 33.85 9.13 -22.13
C SER A 728 33.78 8.00 -23.14
N MET A 729 32.62 7.36 -23.28
CA MET A 729 32.39 6.27 -24.23
C MET A 729 31.49 6.73 -25.39
N THR A 730 31.94 6.45 -26.60
CA THR A 730 31.24 6.75 -27.86
C THR A 730 31.24 5.52 -28.77
N GLY A 731 30.36 5.46 -29.77
CA GLY A 731 30.29 4.35 -30.72
C GLY A 731 28.97 4.31 -31.49
N SER A 732 28.75 3.26 -32.28
CA SER A 732 27.49 3.05 -33.00
C SER A 732 26.48 2.29 -32.15
N MET A 733 25.24 2.76 -32.16
CA MET A 733 24.09 2.09 -31.55
C MET A 733 23.21 1.35 -32.58
N ASP A 734 23.65 1.28 -33.83
CA ASP A 734 22.84 0.74 -34.91
C ASP A 734 22.52 -0.74 -34.67
N GLN A 735 21.27 -1.10 -35.01
CA GLN A 735 20.73 -2.46 -34.86
C GLN A 735 20.72 -3.00 -33.41
N ARG A 736 20.91 -2.10 -32.42
CA ARG A 736 21.02 -2.41 -31.00
C ARG A 736 20.20 -1.42 -30.17
N ILE A 737 19.77 -1.88 -29.01
CA ILE A 737 19.12 -1.05 -27.98
C ILE A 737 20.06 -1.04 -26.78
N PHE A 738 20.47 0.15 -26.38
CA PHE A 738 21.28 0.43 -25.21
C PHE A 738 20.34 0.90 -24.10
N SER A 739 20.54 0.39 -22.89
CA SER A 739 19.86 0.88 -21.69
C SER A 739 20.16 2.37 -21.44
N THR A 740 21.39 2.79 -21.76
CA THR A 740 21.86 4.17 -21.66
C THR A 740 22.42 4.60 -23.01
N ALA A 741 21.83 5.63 -23.62
CA ALA A 741 22.28 6.09 -24.94
C ALA A 741 23.73 6.64 -24.90
N LEU A 742 24.45 6.45 -25.99
CA LEU A 742 25.76 7.06 -26.21
C LEU A 742 25.61 8.52 -26.66
N PRO A 743 26.56 9.42 -26.31
CA PRO A 743 27.79 9.16 -25.55
C PRO A 743 27.56 9.10 -24.02
N ILE A 744 28.35 8.27 -23.32
CA ILE A 744 28.30 8.16 -21.85
C ILE A 744 29.55 8.82 -21.26
N ASN A 745 29.34 9.85 -20.43
CA ASN A 745 30.42 10.59 -19.77
C ASN A 745 30.34 10.41 -18.26
N ARG A 746 31.45 10.02 -17.62
CA ARG A 746 31.53 9.78 -16.17
C ARG A 746 32.83 10.27 -15.56
N VAL A 747 32.74 10.72 -14.32
CA VAL A 747 33.88 10.90 -13.43
C VAL A 747 33.89 9.70 -12.48
N LEU A 748 35.02 9.04 -12.37
CA LEU A 748 35.22 7.83 -11.58
C LEU A 748 36.23 8.15 -10.45
N PRO A 749 35.77 8.57 -9.27
CA PRO A 749 36.58 8.67 -8.07
C PRO A 749 37.29 7.34 -7.74
N PRO A 750 38.26 7.34 -6.82
CA PRO A 750 38.89 6.11 -6.38
C PRO A 750 37.87 5.12 -5.81
N LYS A 751 38.11 3.82 -5.98
CA LYS A 751 37.26 2.69 -5.55
C LYS A 751 35.82 2.67 -6.09
N THR A 752 35.55 3.31 -7.24
CA THR A 752 34.18 3.37 -7.80
C THR A 752 33.94 2.33 -8.88
N PHE A 753 32.77 1.71 -8.83
CA PHE A 753 32.22 0.86 -9.89
C PHE A 753 31.05 1.60 -10.51
N PHE A 754 30.95 1.61 -11.84
CA PHE A 754 29.89 2.32 -12.54
C PHE A 754 29.27 1.46 -13.64
N PHE A 755 27.96 1.26 -13.56
CA PHE A 755 27.20 0.60 -14.62
C PHE A 755 27.05 1.51 -15.84
N LEU A 756 27.67 1.16 -16.97
CA LEU A 756 27.58 1.99 -18.18
C LEU A 756 26.26 1.75 -18.88
N THR A 757 26.06 0.53 -19.38
CA THR A 757 24.88 0.17 -20.15
C THR A 757 24.78 -1.34 -20.38
N SER A 758 23.56 -1.84 -20.51
CA SER A 758 23.24 -3.15 -21.07
C SER A 758 22.67 -2.99 -22.48
N VAL A 759 23.03 -3.91 -23.38
CA VAL A 759 22.76 -3.80 -24.81
C VAL A 759 22.04 -5.04 -25.31
N PHE A 760 20.94 -4.85 -26.03
CA PHE A 760 20.17 -5.89 -26.69
C PHE A 760 20.21 -5.73 -28.22
N LYS A 761 20.48 -6.83 -28.94
CA LYS A 761 20.46 -6.89 -30.41
C LYS A 761 19.08 -7.35 -30.86
N TYR A 762 18.32 -6.47 -31.49
CA TYR A 762 16.96 -6.78 -31.95
C TYR A 762 16.91 -7.42 -33.36
N LEU A 763 18.07 -7.59 -34.01
CA LEU A 763 18.20 -8.30 -35.28
C LEU A 763 19.10 -9.53 -35.12
N SER A 764 18.74 -10.63 -35.78
CA SER A 764 19.47 -11.91 -35.73
C SER A 764 20.82 -11.87 -36.45
N LYS A 765 20.97 -10.99 -37.44
CA LYS A 765 22.25 -10.68 -38.11
C LYS A 765 22.53 -9.19 -37.97
N VAL A 766 23.57 -8.87 -37.22
CA VAL A 766 24.06 -7.49 -37.07
C VAL A 766 25.21 -7.29 -38.04
N ASN A 767 25.03 -6.44 -39.04
CA ASN A 767 26.00 -6.23 -40.11
C ASN A 767 26.95 -5.06 -39.82
N GLN A 768 26.72 -4.32 -38.72
CA GLN A 768 27.49 -3.13 -38.36
C GLN A 768 28.29 -3.33 -37.07
N ALA A 769 29.58 -3.00 -37.12
CA ALA A 769 30.47 -3.08 -35.96
C ALA A 769 30.11 -2.03 -34.90
N LEU A 770 30.23 -2.39 -33.62
CA LEU A 770 29.94 -1.53 -32.47
C LEU A 770 30.84 -0.28 -32.44
N ASN A 771 32.11 -0.44 -32.79
CA ASN A 771 33.12 0.63 -32.83
C ASN A 771 33.14 1.48 -31.55
N LEU A 772 32.93 0.86 -30.39
CA LEU A 772 33.02 1.51 -29.09
C LEU A 772 34.44 2.01 -28.84
N ARG A 773 34.56 3.29 -28.51
CA ARG A 773 35.80 3.99 -28.18
C ARG A 773 35.65 4.70 -26.84
N ALA A 774 36.64 4.54 -25.97
CA ALA A 774 36.74 5.20 -24.68
C ALA A 774 37.84 6.27 -24.72
N SER A 775 37.48 7.54 -24.48
CA SER A 775 38.41 8.63 -24.21
C SER A 775 38.59 8.77 -22.71
N ILE A 776 39.85 8.79 -22.26
CA ILE A 776 40.19 8.67 -20.84
C ILE A 776 41.12 9.81 -20.43
N GLN A 777 40.82 10.44 -19.29
CA GLN A 777 41.74 11.35 -18.63
C GLN A 777 41.92 10.91 -17.17
N VAL A 778 43.10 11.09 -16.60
CA VAL A 778 43.43 10.70 -15.22
C VAL A 778 43.92 11.90 -14.42
N LYS A 779 43.51 11.98 -13.16
CA LYS A 779 44.05 12.91 -12.16
C LYS A 779 44.54 12.11 -10.97
N LYS A 780 45.85 12.10 -10.75
CA LYS A 780 46.48 11.46 -9.58
C LYS A 780 46.36 12.35 -8.35
N ASP A 781 46.34 11.75 -7.17
CA ASP A 781 46.34 12.47 -5.89
C ASP A 781 47.56 13.40 -5.79
N GLY A 782 47.30 14.66 -5.42
CA GLY A 782 48.30 15.72 -5.38
C GLY A 782 48.47 16.51 -6.69
N SER A 783 47.82 16.10 -7.80
CA SER A 783 47.77 16.88 -9.04
C SER A 783 46.50 17.75 -9.13
N SER A 784 46.64 18.97 -9.64
CA SER A 784 45.54 19.90 -9.88
C SER A 784 44.79 19.66 -11.20
N GLU A 785 45.39 18.95 -12.16
CA GLU A 785 44.89 18.84 -13.53
C GLU A 785 44.70 17.39 -14.00
N PHE A 786 43.78 17.18 -14.94
CA PHE A 786 43.59 15.90 -15.60
C PHE A 786 44.53 15.79 -16.81
N SER A 787 45.31 14.71 -16.89
CA SER A 787 46.12 14.39 -18.07
C SER A 787 45.37 13.40 -18.98
N SER A 788 45.46 13.60 -20.29
CA SER A 788 44.83 12.71 -21.27
C SER A 788 45.63 11.40 -21.40
N LEU A 789 44.94 10.27 -21.30
CA LEU A 789 45.49 8.94 -21.61
C LEU A 789 45.16 8.51 -23.05
N GLY A 790 44.49 9.36 -23.82
CA GLY A 790 44.11 9.09 -25.20
C GLY A 790 42.77 8.36 -25.35
N THR A 791 42.54 7.84 -26.56
CA THR A 791 41.32 7.10 -26.92
C THR A 791 41.66 5.65 -27.25
N VAL A 792 40.95 4.70 -26.64
CA VAL A 792 41.17 3.26 -26.79
C VAL A 792 39.91 2.59 -27.33
N SER A 793 40.06 1.61 -28.23
CA SER A 793 38.93 0.78 -28.67
C SER A 793 38.51 -0.17 -27.54
N VAL A 794 37.23 -0.21 -27.20
CA VAL A 794 36.66 -1.05 -26.11
C VAL A 794 35.55 -1.97 -26.62
N SER A 795 35.48 -2.17 -27.94
CA SER A 795 34.48 -3.01 -28.62
C SER A 795 34.63 -4.49 -28.34
#